data_AF-A0AAW7RSA8-F1
#
_entry.id   AF-A0AAW7RSA8-F1
#
_cell.length_a   1.000
_cell.length_b   1.000
_cell.length_c   1.000
_cell.angle_alpha   90.00
_cell.angle_beta   90.00
_cell.angle_gamma   90.00
#
_symmetry.space_group_name_H-M   'P 1'
#
loop_
_entity.id
_entity.type
_entity.pdbx_description
1 polymer ?
#
loop_
_entity_poly.entity_id
_entity_poly.type
_entity_poly.pdbx_seq_one_letter_code
_entity_poly.pdbx_strand_id
1 'polypeptide(L)'
;MSAAFKLGKQGADAAASIAVSVGESVTGVKRLPINPQDTITEGFKKGLKEFSFRPVVQSFKDLVNSVESVPRNIGRVLQLQRDNRWVRRGRAATRAVLYDAKKNFPSIAQSAAKSVFFGVMIDSIPWFRDNRAIARVFGTGVDDRLAAAMKQFEISIDDVRQKMPKVQRIQVSIFGADRGCVLARALANELTQRYKRPSEATLAFVDPKDSNQTAIPIEIKFMGLLDAVSSLMEENKLLGIVPILGLLKQNYGDRALAVPASVQRCVHFAAAHELRFYQRLDSLENTRGLQYLYPGTSEDITGGAPLGSLGARAELQRVALRDMLNEAIAHGVVLDTMEDLFKFKGETFAKFTLANPIPDGKSTYKIGELIDAYRQMVPYVARLNFVEHMQVFLRWMAVRYQSPEFRATVTSRFDDLASRHRERLKERNEAEAAYVALRNQRPPADSVTLNKALARWQDSVLPEMLSNREAGVEKNRPSVGVWDRIQSESEELMRRESRQAGLQKSADLIREKAQDGSLPWDADPEFSASMIEAWMMTPEEETLIQAWKMGLSGKNPLPPKVMALFDLLVHDTMLTSWHDHVLSSNLYFQTRAVDTFGTSDYVDEDKKRKRDEKHGERVRQASEAMKPAPRVPGRL
;
A
#
# COMPACT_ATOMS: atom_id res chain seq x y z
N MET A 1 32.76 -45.70 -50.15
CA MET A 1 31.52 -45.23 -50.81
C MET A 1 30.34 -45.90 -50.11
N SER A 2 29.17 -45.29 -49.89
CA SER A 2 28.80 -43.86 -49.78
C SER A 2 27.39 -43.79 -49.15
N ALA A 3 27.06 -42.67 -48.50
CA ALA A 3 25.72 -42.13 -48.26
C ALA A 3 24.61 -42.97 -47.53
N ALA A 4 24.21 -42.43 -46.37
CA ALA A 4 22.83 -42.07 -45.99
C ALA A 4 21.75 -43.12 -45.63
N PHE A 5 21.08 -42.83 -44.50
CA PHE A 5 19.70 -43.18 -44.12
C PHE A 5 19.31 -44.65 -43.87
N LYS A 6 19.27 -45.07 -42.58
CA LYS A 6 18.01 -45.43 -41.88
C LYS A 6 18.19 -45.82 -40.40
N LEU A 7 17.14 -45.55 -39.62
CA LEU A 7 16.63 -46.30 -38.44
C LEU A 7 17.60 -46.65 -37.28
N GLY A 8 17.46 -45.89 -36.19
CA GLY A 8 16.64 -46.35 -35.05
C GLY A 8 17.25 -47.27 -33.97
N LYS A 9 16.64 -47.17 -32.78
CA LYS A 9 16.62 -48.17 -31.69
C LYS A 9 17.91 -48.35 -30.87
N GLN A 10 18.14 -47.41 -29.95
CA GLN A 10 18.58 -47.76 -28.59
C GLN A 10 17.63 -47.14 -27.56
N GLY A 11 16.55 -47.89 -27.31
CA GLY A 11 15.71 -47.74 -26.12
C GLY A 11 15.68 -49.08 -25.40
N ALA A 12 16.43 -49.18 -24.32
CA ALA A 12 16.39 -50.20 -23.28
C ALA A 12 17.23 -49.64 -22.11
N ASP A 13 16.80 -49.94 -20.87
CA ASP A 13 17.47 -49.62 -19.59
C ASP A 13 17.09 -48.30 -18.89
N ALA A 14 15.80 -48.12 -18.58
CA ALA A 14 15.33 -47.36 -17.40
C ALA A 14 13.83 -47.62 -17.09
N ALA A 15 13.40 -48.89 -16.97
CA ALA A 15 12.01 -49.22 -16.67
C ALA A 15 11.86 -50.46 -15.77
N ALA A 16 12.22 -50.36 -14.48
CA ALA A 16 11.86 -51.35 -13.46
C ALA A 16 12.04 -50.85 -12.00
N SER A 17 11.13 -49.98 -11.51
CA SER A 17 10.69 -50.01 -10.09
C SER A 17 9.50 -49.05 -9.84
N ILE A 18 8.30 -49.63 -9.80
CA ILE A 18 7.27 -49.46 -8.75
C ILE A 18 7.09 -48.00 -8.25
N ALA A 19 6.16 -47.19 -8.74
CA ALA A 19 4.69 -47.30 -8.58
C ALA A 19 4.20 -47.40 -7.12
N VAL A 20 3.86 -46.25 -6.51
CA VAL A 20 2.57 -45.94 -5.81
C VAL A 20 2.73 -44.66 -4.98
N SER A 21 2.12 -43.57 -5.45
CA SER A 21 1.29 -42.67 -4.64
C SER A 21 0.51 -41.75 -5.58
N VAL A 22 -0.80 -42.02 -5.72
CA VAL A 22 -1.72 -41.16 -6.47
C VAL A 22 -2.21 -40.06 -5.52
N GLY A 23 -1.95 -38.80 -5.85
CA GLY A 23 -2.44 -37.67 -5.07
C GLY A 23 -1.81 -36.33 -5.48
N GLU A 24 -2.66 -35.34 -5.73
CA GLU A 24 -2.34 -33.90 -5.74
C GLU A 24 -1.34 -33.36 -6.77
N SER A 25 -1.81 -33.26 -8.01
CA SER A 25 -1.64 -32.02 -8.78
C SER A 25 -2.89 -31.79 -9.64
N VAL A 26 -3.52 -30.61 -9.62
CA VAL A 26 -3.60 -29.62 -10.74
C VAL A 26 -4.31 -28.33 -10.26
N THR A 27 -3.63 -27.18 -10.29
CA THR A 27 -4.28 -25.86 -10.39
C THR A 27 -3.58 -25.02 -11.47
N GLY A 28 -4.31 -24.08 -12.07
CA GLY A 28 -4.02 -23.44 -13.37
C GLY A 28 -2.77 -22.53 -13.48
N VAL A 29 -1.86 -22.56 -12.50
CA VAL A 29 -0.72 -21.64 -12.42
C VAL A 29 0.26 -21.80 -13.59
N LYS A 30 0.35 -23.00 -14.20
CA LYS A 30 1.32 -23.32 -15.27
C LYS A 30 0.94 -22.86 -16.69
N ARG A 31 -0.19 -22.14 -16.89
CA ARG A 31 -0.60 -21.60 -18.21
C ARG A 31 -0.30 -20.11 -18.40
N LEU A 32 0.33 -19.45 -17.42
CA LEU A 32 0.86 -18.10 -17.56
C LEU A 32 2.36 -18.15 -17.92
N PRO A 33 2.90 -17.20 -18.71
CA PRO A 33 4.34 -17.14 -19.04
C PRO A 33 5.16 -16.55 -17.88
N ILE A 34 4.94 -17.04 -16.67
CA ILE A 34 5.58 -16.59 -15.44
C ILE A 34 6.04 -17.84 -14.67
N ASN A 35 7.33 -18.17 -14.77
CA ASN A 35 7.91 -19.29 -14.04
C ASN A 35 8.16 -18.89 -12.57
N PRO A 36 7.49 -19.49 -11.55
CA PRO A 36 7.52 -18.96 -10.18
C PRO A 36 8.89 -19.02 -9.47
N GLN A 37 9.88 -19.73 -10.03
CA GLN A 37 11.17 -19.97 -9.36
C GLN A 37 12.32 -19.06 -9.83
N ASP A 38 12.21 -18.38 -10.98
CA ASP A 38 13.32 -17.61 -11.57
C ASP A 38 13.24 -16.08 -11.38
N THR A 39 12.22 -15.57 -10.68
CA THR A 39 11.98 -14.10 -10.56
C THR A 39 12.23 -13.51 -9.16
N ILE A 40 13.27 -14.00 -8.48
CA ILE A 40 13.88 -13.29 -7.33
C ILE A 40 15.17 -12.60 -7.79
N THR A 41 15.05 -11.66 -8.72
CA THR A 41 16.17 -10.81 -9.15
C THR A 41 16.55 -9.81 -8.05
N GLU A 42 17.83 -9.41 -8.01
CA GLU A 42 18.38 -8.55 -6.94
C GLU A 42 17.63 -7.24 -6.70
N GLY A 43 16.92 -6.73 -7.71
CA GLY A 43 16.06 -5.55 -7.59
C GLY A 43 15.01 -5.67 -6.49
N PHE A 44 14.55 -6.89 -6.17
CA PHE A 44 13.66 -7.14 -5.04
C PHE A 44 14.37 -6.96 -3.68
N LYS A 45 15.63 -7.41 -3.56
CA LYS A 45 16.44 -7.23 -2.34
C LYS A 45 16.90 -5.78 -2.15
N LYS A 46 17.16 -5.04 -3.24
CA LYS A 46 17.52 -3.61 -3.21
C LYS A 46 16.29 -2.72 -2.94
N GLY A 47 15.18 -2.93 -3.64
CA GLY A 47 13.95 -2.14 -3.47
C GLY A 47 13.23 -2.32 -2.13
N LEU A 48 13.53 -3.36 -1.35
CA LEU A 48 13.02 -3.56 0.01
C LEU A 48 13.88 -2.93 1.12
N LYS A 49 15.11 -2.49 0.81
CA LYS A 49 15.97 -1.79 1.79
C LYS A 49 15.75 -0.28 1.82
N GLU A 50 15.21 0.30 0.75
CA GLU A 50 15.04 1.75 0.60
C GLU A 50 13.58 2.18 0.72
N PHE A 51 13.04 2.23 1.95
CA PHE A 51 11.88 3.09 2.28
C PHE A 51 12.30 4.57 2.33
N SER A 52 12.84 5.05 1.22
CA SER A 52 13.04 6.45 0.91
C SER A 52 12.92 6.60 -0.60
N PHE A 53 12.36 7.70 -1.09
CA PHE A 53 12.01 7.89 -2.52
C PHE A 53 13.20 7.97 -3.52
N ARG A 54 14.39 7.50 -3.13
CA ARG A 54 15.64 7.44 -3.92
C ARG A 54 15.48 6.76 -5.30
N PRO A 55 14.84 5.58 -5.46
CA PRO A 55 14.77 4.91 -6.76
C PRO A 55 14.02 5.73 -7.81
N VAL A 56 12.97 6.44 -7.37
CA VAL A 56 12.12 7.28 -8.20
C VAL A 56 12.86 8.54 -8.67
N VAL A 57 13.49 9.27 -7.75
CA VAL A 57 14.25 10.47 -8.09
C VAL A 57 15.43 10.14 -9.02
N GLN A 58 16.09 9.00 -8.82
CA GLN A 58 17.19 8.57 -9.70
C GLN A 58 16.67 8.18 -11.09
N SER A 59 15.63 7.34 -11.20
CA SER A 59 15.06 6.99 -12.50
C SER A 59 14.48 8.18 -13.27
N PHE A 60 13.94 9.19 -12.59
CA PHE A 60 13.50 10.45 -13.21
C PHE A 60 14.68 11.32 -13.67
N LYS A 61 15.75 11.42 -12.86
CA LYS A 61 16.99 12.09 -13.26
C LYS A 61 17.65 11.39 -14.43
N ASP A 62 17.70 10.07 -14.45
CA ASP A 62 18.27 9.30 -15.55
C ASP A 62 17.41 9.44 -16.82
N LEU A 63 16.08 9.57 -16.68
CA LEU A 63 15.18 9.88 -17.80
C LEU A 63 15.41 11.30 -18.35
N VAL A 64 15.44 12.33 -17.50
CA VAL A 64 15.73 13.72 -17.91
C VAL A 64 17.11 13.82 -18.54
N ASN A 65 18.12 13.24 -17.90
CA ASN A 65 19.49 13.15 -18.43
C ASN A 65 19.51 12.40 -19.76
N SER A 66 18.72 11.33 -19.97
CA SER A 66 18.67 10.61 -21.25
C SER A 66 18.04 11.43 -22.40
N VAL A 67 17.21 12.43 -22.07
CA VAL A 67 16.65 13.40 -23.03
C VAL A 67 17.66 14.50 -23.35
N GLU A 68 18.45 14.95 -22.38
CA GLU A 68 19.53 15.93 -22.59
C GLU A 68 20.79 15.30 -23.24
N SER A 69 21.10 14.04 -22.93
CA SER A 69 22.33 13.35 -23.33
C SER A 69 22.23 12.60 -24.66
N VAL A 70 21.35 13.03 -25.58
CA VAL A 70 21.32 12.50 -26.95
C VAL A 70 22.53 13.04 -27.72
N PRO A 71 23.55 12.21 -28.07
CA PRO A 71 24.72 12.72 -28.76
C PRO A 71 24.36 13.10 -30.20
N ARG A 72 24.81 14.26 -30.68
CA ARG A 72 24.49 14.76 -32.04
C ARG A 72 24.99 13.90 -33.20
N ASN A 73 25.73 12.81 -32.94
CA ASN A 73 26.34 11.94 -33.96
C ASN A 73 25.55 10.64 -34.17
N ILE A 74 24.38 10.77 -34.82
CA ILE A 74 23.42 9.69 -35.11
C ILE A 74 23.93 8.72 -36.23
N GLY A 75 25.21 8.75 -36.58
CA GLY A 75 25.75 8.04 -37.76
C GLY A 75 26.07 6.55 -37.59
N ARG A 76 26.57 6.09 -36.42
CA ARG A 76 27.21 4.76 -36.31
C ARG A 76 26.50 3.74 -35.41
N VAL A 77 25.55 4.14 -34.57
CA VAL A 77 24.78 3.21 -33.71
C VAL A 77 23.52 2.66 -34.42
N LEU A 78 23.15 3.20 -35.59
CA LEU A 78 21.93 2.84 -36.34
C LEU A 78 22.06 1.66 -37.31
N GLN A 79 23.18 0.93 -37.34
CA GLN A 79 23.38 -0.20 -38.27
C GLN A 79 23.06 -1.58 -37.69
N LEU A 80 22.89 -1.72 -36.37
CA LEU A 80 22.50 -2.99 -35.72
C LEU A 80 21.06 -2.87 -35.19
N GLN A 81 20.13 -3.58 -35.86
CA GLN A 81 18.66 -3.59 -35.71
C GLN A 81 17.85 -2.79 -36.74
N ARG A 82 18.05 -3.12 -38.03
CA ARG A 82 16.95 -3.07 -39.01
C ARG A 82 16.19 -4.39 -38.94
N ASP A 83 15.01 -4.35 -38.32
CA ASP A 83 13.75 -4.91 -38.84
C ASP A 83 12.74 -5.15 -37.71
N ASN A 84 11.95 -4.11 -37.41
CA ASN A 84 10.68 -4.34 -36.72
C ASN A 84 9.63 -3.26 -37.05
N ARG A 85 8.48 -3.70 -37.58
CA ARG A 85 7.42 -2.85 -38.14
C ARG A 85 6.78 -1.92 -37.09
N TRP A 86 6.83 -2.34 -35.82
CA TRP A 86 6.31 -1.63 -34.66
C TRP A 86 7.06 -0.32 -34.33
N VAL A 87 8.37 -0.27 -34.54
CA VAL A 87 9.21 0.91 -34.26
C VAL A 87 8.83 2.11 -35.14
N ARG A 88 8.31 1.86 -36.35
CA ARG A 88 7.81 2.93 -37.25
C ARG A 88 6.51 3.57 -36.76
N ARG A 89 5.60 2.81 -36.12
CA ARG A 89 4.35 3.37 -35.57
C ARG A 89 4.61 4.19 -34.31
N GLY A 90 5.46 3.70 -33.40
CA GLY A 90 5.89 4.47 -32.23
C GLY A 90 6.53 5.81 -32.61
N ARG A 91 7.51 5.80 -33.53
CA ARG A 91 8.21 7.02 -33.99
C ARG A 91 7.31 8.06 -34.69
N ALA A 92 6.17 7.67 -35.23
CA ALA A 92 5.21 8.62 -35.83
C ALA A 92 4.44 9.38 -34.74
N ALA A 93 3.93 8.67 -33.73
CA ALA A 93 3.23 9.28 -32.60
C ALA A 93 4.14 10.24 -31.81
N THR A 94 5.37 9.83 -31.47
CA THR A 94 6.31 10.67 -30.73
C THR A 94 6.70 11.95 -31.49
N ARG A 95 6.79 11.88 -32.83
CA ARG A 95 7.11 13.05 -33.66
C ARG A 95 5.99 14.06 -33.74
N ALA A 96 4.73 13.63 -33.84
CA ALA A 96 3.58 14.54 -33.84
C ALA A 96 3.51 15.33 -32.52
N VAL A 97 3.59 14.63 -31.39
CA VAL A 97 3.54 15.24 -30.04
C VAL A 97 4.70 16.21 -29.80
N LEU A 98 5.94 15.85 -30.20
CA LEU A 98 7.10 16.73 -30.04
C LEU A 98 7.09 17.95 -30.97
N TYR A 99 6.40 17.88 -32.11
CA TYR A 99 6.34 18.99 -33.07
C TYR A 99 5.37 20.09 -32.60
N ASP A 100 4.20 19.72 -32.08
CA ASP A 100 3.25 20.67 -31.48
C ASP A 100 3.76 21.25 -30.16
N ALA A 101 4.36 20.42 -29.30
CA ALA A 101 4.93 20.87 -28.02
C ALA A 101 6.02 21.94 -28.19
N LYS A 102 6.76 21.93 -29.31
CA LYS A 102 7.81 22.91 -29.59
C LYS A 102 7.28 24.24 -30.13
N LYS A 103 6.06 24.29 -30.68
CA LYS A 103 5.56 25.46 -31.42
C LYS A 103 4.78 26.46 -30.57
N ASN A 104 4.19 26.01 -29.46
CA ASN A 104 3.28 26.82 -28.62
C ASN A 104 3.84 27.10 -27.21
N PHE A 105 5.09 27.60 -27.14
CA PHE A 105 5.84 27.82 -25.88
C PHE A 105 6.13 29.31 -25.53
N PRO A 106 5.17 30.24 -25.65
CA PRO A 106 5.25 31.43 -24.77
C PRO A 106 3.94 31.78 -24.02
N SER A 107 4.13 32.19 -22.77
CA SER A 107 3.24 32.97 -21.88
C SER A 107 1.82 32.45 -21.53
N ILE A 108 1.65 32.11 -20.24
CA ILE A 108 0.49 32.43 -19.38
C ILE A 108 -0.91 31.92 -19.86
N ALA A 109 -1.20 30.62 -19.64
CA ALA A 109 -2.56 30.06 -19.40
C ALA A 109 -2.56 28.51 -19.23
N GLN A 110 -1.74 27.93 -18.36
CA GLN A 110 -1.55 26.45 -18.30
C GLN A 110 -1.52 25.84 -16.88
N SER A 111 -2.50 26.13 -16.03
CA SER A 111 -2.73 25.40 -14.78
C SER A 111 -3.52 24.11 -14.98
N ALA A 112 -4.65 24.15 -15.70
CA ALA A 112 -5.54 22.99 -15.88
C ALA A 112 -5.08 21.97 -16.95
N ALA A 113 -4.43 22.42 -18.03
CA ALA A 113 -4.10 21.54 -19.15
C ALA A 113 -2.90 20.60 -18.93
N LYS A 114 -2.05 20.87 -17.92
CA LYS A 114 -0.81 20.11 -17.69
C LYS A 114 -1.01 18.82 -16.89
N SER A 115 -1.94 18.79 -15.94
CA SER A 115 -2.17 17.62 -15.07
C SER A 115 -2.70 16.41 -15.86
N VAL A 116 -3.65 16.64 -16.77
CA VAL A 116 -4.28 15.58 -17.60
C VAL A 116 -3.28 14.96 -18.58
N PHE A 117 -2.37 15.75 -19.15
CA PHE A 117 -1.47 15.28 -20.21
C PHE A 117 -0.35 14.34 -19.72
N PHE A 118 0.05 14.42 -18.45
CA PHE A 118 1.10 13.55 -17.90
C PHE A 118 0.58 12.17 -17.46
N GLY A 119 -0.64 12.08 -16.90
CA GLY A 119 -1.22 10.78 -16.51
C GLY A 119 -1.36 9.83 -17.71
N VAL A 120 -1.94 10.30 -18.81
CA VAL A 120 -2.19 9.51 -20.04
C VAL A 120 -0.88 9.09 -20.74
N MET A 121 0.18 9.88 -20.62
CA MET A 121 1.50 9.59 -21.21
C MET A 121 2.35 8.61 -20.38
N ILE A 122 2.03 8.37 -19.11
CA ILE A 122 2.81 7.47 -18.23
C ILE A 122 2.29 6.03 -18.31
N ASP A 123 0.97 5.82 -18.26
CA ASP A 123 0.37 4.47 -18.37
C ASP A 123 0.56 3.85 -19.77
N SER A 124 0.91 4.64 -20.78
CA SER A 124 1.15 4.18 -22.16
C SER A 124 2.60 3.74 -22.46
N ILE A 125 3.48 3.68 -21.45
CA ILE A 125 4.91 3.29 -21.59
C ILE A 125 5.19 1.99 -20.82
N PRO A 126 5.25 0.81 -21.49
CA PRO A 126 5.30 -0.50 -20.82
C PRO A 126 6.45 -0.68 -19.82
N TRP A 127 7.67 -0.24 -20.14
CA TRP A 127 8.82 -0.40 -19.23
C TRP A 127 8.72 0.42 -17.93
N PHE A 128 7.84 1.43 -17.89
CA PHE A 128 7.65 2.30 -16.73
C PHE A 128 6.60 1.71 -15.78
N ARG A 129 5.52 1.15 -16.36
CA ARG A 129 4.49 0.38 -15.65
C ARG A 129 5.04 -0.93 -15.06
N ASP A 130 5.87 -1.66 -15.82
CA ASP A 130 6.29 -3.01 -15.44
C ASP A 130 7.42 -3.05 -14.37
N ASN A 131 7.95 -1.88 -13.96
CA ASN A 131 8.92 -1.78 -12.89
C ASN A 131 8.23 -1.81 -11.51
N ARG A 132 8.38 -2.93 -10.79
CA ARG A 132 7.77 -3.19 -9.47
C ARG A 132 7.98 -2.08 -8.42
N ALA A 133 9.11 -1.36 -8.44
CA ALA A 133 9.36 -0.27 -7.49
C ALA A 133 8.55 0.98 -7.87
N ILE A 134 8.55 1.35 -9.15
CA ILE A 134 7.79 2.48 -9.71
C ILE A 134 6.28 2.23 -9.57
N ALA A 135 5.83 1.02 -9.92
CA ALA A 135 4.43 0.62 -9.82
C ALA A 135 3.91 0.54 -8.37
N ARG A 136 4.79 0.37 -7.38
CA ARG A 136 4.46 0.45 -5.94
C ARG A 136 4.42 1.90 -5.44
N VAL A 137 5.34 2.76 -5.88
CA VAL A 137 5.40 4.16 -5.43
C VAL A 137 4.35 5.05 -6.10
N PHE A 138 4.04 4.84 -7.38
CA PHE A 138 3.10 5.66 -8.14
C PHE A 138 1.72 5.03 -8.34
N GLY A 139 1.56 3.73 -8.07
CA GLY A 139 0.28 3.04 -8.25
C GLY A 139 -0.13 2.81 -9.72
N THR A 140 0.71 3.16 -10.70
CA THR A 140 0.48 2.97 -12.14
C THR A 140 0.09 1.53 -12.51
N GLY A 141 -0.63 1.37 -13.62
CA GLY A 141 -1.16 0.06 -14.05
C GLY A 141 -2.34 -0.45 -13.22
N VAL A 142 -3.19 0.43 -12.69
CA VAL A 142 -4.49 0.09 -12.08
C VAL A 142 -5.30 -0.82 -13.02
N ASP A 143 -5.53 -0.34 -14.23
CA ASP A 143 -6.30 -0.99 -15.28
C ASP A 143 -5.72 -2.35 -15.68
N ASP A 144 -4.40 -2.45 -15.82
CA ASP A 144 -3.72 -3.71 -16.15
C ASP A 144 -3.81 -4.74 -15.01
N ARG A 145 -3.75 -4.32 -13.75
CA ARG A 145 -3.92 -5.22 -12.59
C ARG A 145 -5.36 -5.72 -12.49
N LEU A 146 -6.35 -4.86 -12.70
CA LEU A 146 -7.76 -5.23 -12.72
C LEU A 146 -8.06 -6.19 -13.88
N ALA A 147 -7.62 -5.85 -15.10
CA ALA A 147 -7.75 -6.70 -16.27
C ALA A 147 -7.04 -8.07 -16.09
N ALA A 148 -5.86 -8.09 -15.46
CA ALA A 148 -5.16 -9.33 -15.14
C ALA A 148 -5.93 -10.18 -14.10
N ALA A 149 -6.47 -9.57 -13.06
CA ALA A 149 -7.27 -10.25 -12.03
C ALA A 149 -8.57 -10.83 -12.61
N MET A 150 -9.30 -10.05 -13.42
CA MET A 150 -10.52 -10.50 -14.12
C MET A 150 -10.21 -11.65 -15.09
N LYS A 151 -9.12 -11.55 -15.87
CA LYS A 151 -8.67 -12.62 -16.75
C LYS A 151 -8.26 -13.88 -15.98
N GLN A 152 -7.59 -13.73 -14.84
CA GLN A 152 -7.21 -14.87 -13.99
C GLN A 152 -8.44 -15.55 -13.38
N PHE A 153 -9.48 -14.78 -13.01
CA PHE A 153 -10.76 -15.32 -12.56
C PHE A 153 -11.44 -16.17 -13.65
N GLU A 154 -11.53 -15.66 -14.88
CA GLU A 154 -12.07 -16.40 -16.03
C GLU A 154 -11.29 -17.70 -16.32
N ILE A 155 -9.96 -17.62 -16.40
CA ILE A 155 -9.09 -18.79 -16.62
C ILE A 155 -9.27 -19.84 -15.51
N SER A 156 -9.45 -19.39 -14.26
CA SER A 156 -9.65 -20.30 -13.12
C SER A 156 -10.97 -21.06 -13.23
N ILE A 157 -12.04 -20.40 -13.70
CA ILE A 157 -13.34 -21.05 -13.97
C ILE A 157 -13.18 -22.09 -15.09
N ASP A 158 -12.55 -21.73 -16.21
CA ASP A 158 -12.35 -22.64 -17.35
C ASP A 158 -11.48 -23.85 -17.00
N ASP A 159 -10.39 -23.65 -16.24
CA ASP A 159 -9.49 -24.74 -15.82
C ASP A 159 -10.12 -25.67 -14.77
N VAL A 160 -11.09 -25.20 -13.98
CA VAL A 160 -11.90 -26.07 -13.10
C VAL A 160 -12.93 -26.83 -13.91
N ARG A 161 -13.67 -26.16 -14.81
CA ARG A 161 -14.73 -26.78 -15.62
C ARG A 161 -14.20 -27.84 -16.60
N GLN A 162 -12.96 -27.72 -17.06
CA GLN A 162 -12.24 -28.78 -17.81
C GLN A 162 -12.09 -30.10 -17.03
N LYS A 163 -12.16 -30.08 -15.68
CA LYS A 163 -11.98 -31.27 -14.82
C LYS A 163 -13.25 -31.66 -14.07
N MET A 164 -14.08 -30.68 -13.74
CA MET A 164 -15.31 -30.81 -12.97
C MET A 164 -16.47 -30.25 -13.78
N PRO A 165 -17.18 -31.07 -14.58
CA PRO A 165 -18.22 -30.58 -15.49
C PRO A 165 -19.44 -29.98 -14.76
N LYS A 166 -19.62 -30.29 -13.46
CA LYS A 166 -20.71 -29.77 -12.62
C LYS A 166 -20.18 -28.91 -11.47
N VAL A 167 -19.85 -27.65 -11.76
CA VAL A 167 -19.55 -26.63 -10.75
C VAL A 167 -20.87 -26.10 -10.17
N GLN A 168 -21.04 -26.15 -8.85
CA GLN A 168 -22.29 -25.74 -8.20
C GLN A 168 -22.36 -24.26 -7.82
N ARG A 169 -21.21 -23.67 -7.43
CA ARG A 169 -21.05 -22.26 -7.05
C ARG A 169 -19.60 -21.83 -7.25
N ILE A 170 -19.37 -20.52 -7.30
CA ILE A 170 -18.05 -19.91 -7.30
C ILE A 170 -18.00 -18.94 -6.11
N GLN A 171 -17.08 -19.15 -5.17
CA GLN A 171 -16.89 -18.25 -4.03
C GLN A 171 -15.63 -17.42 -4.23
N VAL A 172 -15.77 -16.10 -4.09
CA VAL A 172 -14.70 -15.11 -4.27
C VAL A 172 -14.42 -14.46 -2.92
N SER A 173 -13.14 -14.39 -2.56
CA SER A 173 -12.67 -13.64 -1.39
C SER A 173 -11.52 -12.74 -1.84
N ILE A 174 -11.61 -11.46 -1.51
CA ILE A 174 -10.71 -10.43 -2.03
C ILE A 174 -9.94 -9.84 -0.84
N PHE A 175 -8.62 -9.79 -0.96
CA PHE A 175 -7.75 -9.18 0.05
C PHE A 175 -6.95 -8.06 -0.59
N GLY A 176 -6.97 -6.88 0.05
CA GLY A 176 -6.19 -5.72 -0.34
C GLY A 176 -5.32 -5.24 0.82
N ALA A 177 -4.18 -4.64 0.49
CA ALA A 177 -3.34 -3.92 1.44
C ALA A 177 -2.85 -2.62 0.81
N ASP A 178 -2.71 -1.55 1.58
CA ASP A 178 -2.27 -0.23 1.09
C ASP A 178 -3.20 0.21 -0.08
N ARG A 179 -2.65 0.82 -1.12
CA ARG A 179 -3.31 1.13 -2.41
C ARG A 179 -4.00 -0.07 -3.07
N GLY A 180 -3.59 -1.30 -2.73
CA GLY A 180 -4.24 -2.54 -3.17
C GLY A 180 -5.68 -2.70 -2.66
N CYS A 181 -6.05 -2.01 -1.57
CA CYS A 181 -7.44 -1.96 -1.09
C CYS A 181 -8.38 -1.25 -2.06
N VAL A 182 -7.91 -0.17 -2.71
CA VAL A 182 -8.72 0.54 -3.71
C VAL A 182 -8.93 -0.33 -4.95
N LEU A 183 -7.90 -1.08 -5.35
CA LEU A 183 -8.01 -2.13 -6.37
C LEU A 183 -8.97 -3.26 -5.97
N ALA A 184 -9.00 -3.66 -4.70
CA ALA A 184 -9.94 -4.68 -4.21
C ALA A 184 -11.41 -4.24 -4.33
N ARG A 185 -11.72 -2.97 -3.99
CA ARG A 185 -13.06 -2.39 -4.18
C ARG A 185 -13.42 -2.23 -5.66
N ALA A 186 -12.48 -1.77 -6.50
CA ALA A 186 -12.68 -1.69 -7.95
C ALA A 186 -12.93 -3.07 -8.57
N LEU A 187 -12.16 -4.10 -8.19
CA LEU A 187 -12.32 -5.48 -8.66
C LEU A 187 -13.68 -6.06 -8.27
N ALA A 188 -14.16 -5.81 -7.05
CA ALA A 188 -15.50 -6.23 -6.64
C ALA A 188 -16.60 -5.56 -7.48
N ASN A 189 -16.43 -4.27 -7.82
CA ASN A 189 -17.34 -3.58 -8.72
C ASN A 189 -17.29 -4.15 -10.15
N GLU A 190 -16.12 -4.44 -10.70
CA GLU A 190 -15.99 -5.08 -12.02
C GLU A 190 -16.62 -6.47 -12.06
N LEU A 191 -16.37 -7.32 -11.05
CA LEU A 191 -17.05 -8.61 -10.89
C LEU A 191 -18.57 -8.44 -10.80
N THR A 192 -19.04 -7.47 -10.03
CA THR A 192 -20.48 -7.18 -9.87
C THR A 192 -21.10 -6.76 -11.19
N GLN A 193 -20.53 -5.77 -11.87
CA GLN A 193 -21.07 -5.25 -13.13
C GLN A 193 -21.03 -6.27 -14.26
N ARG A 194 -20.01 -7.15 -14.30
CA ARG A 194 -19.85 -8.16 -15.33
C ARG A 194 -20.73 -9.40 -15.14
N TYR A 195 -21.02 -9.79 -13.90
CA TYR A 195 -21.72 -11.04 -13.59
C TYR A 195 -23.11 -10.86 -12.98
N LYS A 196 -23.62 -9.62 -12.81
CA LYS A 196 -24.99 -9.38 -12.33
C LYS A 196 -26.05 -10.05 -13.18
N ARG A 197 -26.97 -10.77 -12.54
CA ARG A 197 -28.15 -11.41 -13.14
C ARG A 197 -29.28 -11.55 -12.11
N PRO A 198 -30.39 -10.77 -12.20
CA PRO A 198 -30.58 -9.55 -13.00
C PRO A 198 -30.13 -8.27 -12.27
N SER A 199 -30.01 -8.31 -10.95
CA SER A 199 -29.64 -7.19 -10.08
C SER A 199 -28.18 -7.29 -9.61
N GLU A 200 -27.60 -6.19 -9.14
CA GLU A 200 -26.21 -6.14 -8.64
C GLU A 200 -26.01 -6.93 -7.33
N ALA A 201 -27.09 -7.36 -6.67
CA ALA A 201 -27.03 -8.24 -5.50
C ALA A 201 -26.87 -9.74 -5.86
N THR A 202 -27.24 -10.15 -7.08
CA THR A 202 -27.22 -11.55 -7.51
C THR A 202 -26.25 -11.73 -8.67
N LEU A 203 -25.13 -12.40 -8.44
CA LEU A 203 -24.12 -12.64 -9.47
C LEU A 203 -24.16 -14.09 -9.96
N ALA A 204 -23.99 -14.31 -11.26
CA ALA A 204 -23.88 -15.64 -11.84
C ALA A 204 -22.99 -15.66 -13.09
N PHE A 205 -22.14 -16.67 -13.18
CA PHE A 205 -21.44 -17.03 -14.40
C PHE A 205 -22.38 -17.86 -15.30
N VAL A 206 -22.43 -17.56 -16.59
CA VAL A 206 -23.04 -18.40 -17.62
C VAL A 206 -22.01 -18.61 -18.71
N ASP A 207 -21.76 -19.86 -19.08
CA ASP A 207 -20.85 -20.19 -20.18
C ASP A 207 -21.47 -19.77 -21.53
N PRO A 208 -20.82 -18.91 -22.33
CA PRO A 208 -21.28 -18.59 -23.68
C PRO A 208 -21.41 -19.81 -24.61
N LYS A 209 -20.76 -20.94 -24.28
CA LYS A 209 -20.81 -22.19 -25.04
C LYS A 209 -21.88 -23.18 -24.55
N ASP A 210 -22.50 -22.95 -23.38
CA ASP A 210 -23.58 -23.81 -22.90
C ASP A 210 -24.93 -23.39 -23.49
N SER A 211 -25.47 -24.23 -24.37
CA SER A 211 -26.78 -24.03 -24.99
C SER A 211 -27.93 -24.02 -23.98
N ASN A 212 -27.75 -24.61 -22.78
CA ASN A 212 -28.74 -24.56 -21.71
C ASN A 212 -28.67 -23.28 -20.87
N GLN A 213 -27.66 -22.43 -21.08
CA GLN A 213 -27.39 -21.21 -20.31
C GLN A 213 -27.37 -21.43 -18.79
N THR A 214 -26.73 -22.52 -18.34
CA THR A 214 -26.66 -22.88 -16.91
C THR A 214 -25.97 -21.78 -16.12
N ALA A 215 -26.71 -21.17 -15.18
CA ALA A 215 -26.21 -20.14 -14.28
C ALA A 215 -25.51 -20.78 -13.06
N ILE A 216 -24.22 -20.51 -12.90
CA ILE A 216 -23.42 -20.88 -11.74
C ILE A 216 -23.33 -19.65 -10.83
N PRO A 217 -23.93 -19.67 -9.62
CA PRO A 217 -23.88 -18.54 -8.69
C PRO A 217 -22.44 -18.12 -8.35
N ILE A 218 -22.20 -16.80 -8.33
CA ILE A 218 -20.97 -16.20 -7.82
C ILE A 218 -21.32 -15.51 -6.48
N GLU A 219 -20.58 -15.86 -5.44
CA GLU A 219 -20.72 -15.29 -4.09
C GLU A 219 -19.42 -14.54 -3.73
N ILE A 220 -19.44 -13.20 -3.63
CA ILE A 220 -18.30 -12.46 -3.05
C ILE A 220 -18.42 -12.53 -1.53
N LYS A 221 -17.85 -13.58 -0.95
CA LYS A 221 -17.96 -13.95 0.47
C LYS A 221 -17.37 -12.89 1.39
N PHE A 222 -16.20 -12.38 1.04
CA PHE A 222 -15.40 -11.56 1.94
C PHE A 222 -14.51 -10.57 1.18
N MET A 223 -14.38 -9.36 1.72
CA MET A 223 -13.41 -8.37 1.32
C MET A 223 -12.64 -7.89 2.56
N GLY A 224 -11.37 -8.29 2.66
CA GLY A 224 -10.46 -7.87 3.72
C GLY A 224 -9.55 -6.76 3.24
N LEU A 225 -9.61 -5.58 3.86
CA LEU A 225 -8.79 -4.42 3.54
C LEU A 225 -7.82 -4.13 4.69
N LEU A 226 -6.54 -4.02 4.38
CA LEU A 226 -5.48 -3.63 5.31
C LEU A 226 -4.97 -2.23 4.92
N ASP A 227 -5.32 -1.22 5.70
CA ASP A 227 -4.91 0.17 5.55
C ASP A 227 -5.08 0.72 4.13
N ALA A 228 -6.32 0.89 3.68
CA ALA A 228 -6.61 1.41 2.35
C ALA A 228 -6.08 2.84 2.17
N VAL A 229 -5.23 3.07 1.17
CA VAL A 229 -4.64 4.38 0.92
C VAL A 229 -5.17 5.02 -0.37
N SER A 230 -5.77 6.18 -0.19
CA SER A 230 -6.19 7.11 -1.22
C SER A 230 -5.06 8.11 -1.50
N SER A 231 -4.19 7.83 -2.48
CA SER A 231 -3.06 8.74 -2.78
C SER A 231 -3.47 10.01 -3.55
N LEU A 232 -4.62 10.60 -3.22
CA LEU A 232 -4.99 11.94 -3.66
C LEU A 232 -4.29 12.98 -2.78
N MET A 233 -3.51 13.85 -3.40
CA MET A 233 -3.05 15.07 -2.73
C MET A 233 -4.14 16.14 -2.80
N GLU A 234 -4.37 16.84 -1.69
CA GLU A 234 -5.03 18.13 -1.73
C GLU A 234 -4.25 19.09 -2.64
N GLU A 235 -4.95 19.79 -3.53
CA GLU A 235 -4.32 20.59 -4.60
C GLU A 235 -3.69 21.90 -4.09
N ASN A 236 -3.72 22.14 -2.78
CA ASN A 236 -3.37 23.41 -2.17
C ASN A 236 -1.92 23.46 -1.65
N LYS A 237 -1.18 24.44 -2.18
CA LYS A 237 0.12 25.00 -1.73
C LYS A 237 1.41 24.19 -1.94
N LEU A 238 1.45 22.86 -1.91
CA LEU A 238 2.74 22.12 -2.05
C LEU A 238 3.16 21.73 -3.48
N LEU A 239 2.25 21.79 -4.46
CA LEU A 239 2.52 21.44 -5.87
C LEU A 239 3.62 22.29 -6.55
N GLY A 240 3.95 23.45 -6.00
CA GLY A 240 4.99 24.33 -6.55
C GLY A 240 6.44 23.97 -6.19
N ILE A 241 6.67 23.18 -5.13
CA ILE A 241 8.02 23.00 -4.54
C ILE A 241 8.69 21.70 -5.00
N VAL A 242 7.91 20.63 -5.24
CA VAL A 242 8.44 19.33 -5.70
C VAL A 242 7.54 18.73 -6.80
N PRO A 243 7.92 18.83 -8.09
CA PRO A 243 7.11 18.33 -9.21
C PRO A 243 6.81 16.81 -9.17
N ILE A 244 7.60 16.03 -8.43
CA ILE A 244 7.41 14.58 -8.25
C ILE A 244 6.16 14.25 -7.43
N LEU A 245 5.72 15.14 -6.53
CA LEU A 245 4.58 14.86 -5.65
C LEU A 245 3.26 14.74 -6.45
N GLY A 246 3.06 15.59 -7.46
CA GLY A 246 1.89 15.52 -8.35
C GLY A 246 1.75 14.22 -9.16
N LEU A 247 2.81 13.39 -9.22
CA LEU A 247 2.78 12.07 -9.85
C LEU A 247 2.26 10.96 -8.93
N LEU A 248 2.10 11.21 -7.63
CA LEU A 248 1.56 10.24 -6.67
C LEU A 248 0.03 10.10 -6.75
N LYS A 249 -0.66 11.01 -7.47
CA LYS A 249 -2.11 11.01 -7.69
C LYS A 249 -2.51 9.79 -8.51
N GLN A 250 -3.05 8.76 -7.88
CA GLN A 250 -3.64 7.63 -8.60
C GLN A 250 -4.92 8.08 -9.29
N ASN A 251 -4.93 7.98 -10.62
CA ASN A 251 -6.11 8.25 -11.41
C ASN A 251 -6.98 6.99 -11.49
N TYR A 252 -7.94 6.85 -10.57
CA TYR A 252 -8.93 5.78 -10.64
C TYR A 252 -9.98 6.01 -11.75
N GLY A 253 -10.05 7.22 -12.34
CA GLY A 253 -11.09 7.62 -13.29
C GLY A 253 -12.49 7.65 -12.64
N ASP A 254 -13.54 7.51 -13.45
CA ASP A 254 -14.94 7.48 -12.99
C ASP A 254 -15.35 6.12 -12.37
N ARG A 255 -14.41 5.41 -11.73
CA ARG A 255 -14.65 4.05 -11.21
C ARG A 255 -15.54 4.07 -9.96
N ALA A 256 -16.48 3.13 -9.91
CA ALA A 256 -17.21 2.82 -8.69
C ALA A 256 -16.25 2.22 -7.66
N LEU A 257 -16.05 2.95 -6.55
CA LEU A 257 -15.20 2.56 -5.42
C LEU A 257 -16.00 2.23 -4.15
N ALA A 258 -17.31 2.50 -4.14
CA ALA A 258 -18.22 2.02 -3.11
C ALA A 258 -18.18 0.50 -3.05
N VAL A 259 -18.24 -0.09 -1.86
CA VAL A 259 -18.33 -1.55 -1.71
C VAL A 259 -19.70 -2.01 -2.22
N PRO A 260 -19.79 -2.87 -3.25
CA PRO A 260 -21.06 -3.20 -3.89
C PRO A 260 -21.89 -4.18 -3.05
N ALA A 261 -23.21 -4.17 -3.24
CA ALA A 261 -24.15 -5.01 -2.49
C ALA A 261 -23.95 -6.54 -2.65
N SER A 262 -23.19 -6.97 -3.65
CA SER A 262 -22.76 -8.36 -3.86
C SER A 262 -21.74 -8.86 -2.83
N VAL A 263 -21.05 -7.95 -2.12
CA VAL A 263 -20.04 -8.29 -1.09
C VAL A 263 -20.77 -8.59 0.22
N GLN A 264 -20.72 -9.86 0.65
CA GLN A 264 -21.44 -10.32 1.84
C GLN A 264 -20.84 -9.79 3.15
N ARG A 265 -19.51 -9.59 3.18
CA ARG A 265 -18.76 -9.04 4.32
C ARG A 265 -17.60 -8.20 3.81
N CYS A 266 -17.51 -6.95 4.24
CA CYS A 266 -16.32 -6.13 4.07
C CYS A 266 -15.80 -5.70 5.44
N VAL A 267 -14.49 -5.89 5.67
CA VAL A 267 -13.79 -5.49 6.90
C VAL A 267 -12.52 -4.76 6.53
N HIS A 268 -12.30 -3.60 7.12
CA HIS A 268 -11.14 -2.75 6.92
C HIS A 268 -10.44 -2.51 8.26
N PHE A 269 -9.20 -2.96 8.38
CA PHE A 269 -8.33 -2.63 9.51
C PHE A 269 -7.39 -1.50 9.08
N ALA A 270 -7.35 -0.40 9.84
CA ALA A 270 -6.61 0.80 9.48
C ALA A 270 -5.68 1.28 10.61
N ALA A 271 -4.58 1.91 10.22
CA ALA A 271 -3.56 2.45 11.10
C ALA A 271 -4.01 3.77 11.73
N ALA A 272 -3.98 3.84 13.07
CA ALA A 272 -4.45 5.00 13.81
C ALA A 272 -3.42 6.11 13.99
N HIS A 273 -2.12 5.79 13.88
CA HIS A 273 -1.00 6.72 14.12
C HIS A 273 -0.23 7.07 12.85
N GLU A 274 -0.81 6.79 11.68
CA GLU A 274 -0.25 7.17 10.39
C GLU A 274 -0.53 8.64 10.06
N LEU A 275 0.52 9.46 9.99
CA LEU A 275 0.43 10.93 9.82
C LEU A 275 1.15 11.46 8.57
N ARG A 276 1.66 10.58 7.69
CA ARG A 276 2.28 11.00 6.43
C ARG A 276 1.20 11.56 5.51
N PHE A 277 1.37 12.80 5.05
CA PHE A 277 0.37 13.55 4.27
C PHE A 277 -0.11 12.87 2.96
N TYR A 278 0.65 11.91 2.43
CA TYR A 278 0.30 11.12 1.23
C TYR A 278 -0.27 9.73 1.54
N GLN A 279 -0.36 9.33 2.82
CA GLN A 279 -0.95 8.08 3.30
C GLN A 279 -2.36 8.32 3.87
N ARG A 280 -3.16 9.17 3.20
CA ARG A 280 -4.56 9.43 3.58
C ARG A 280 -5.35 8.12 3.61
N LEU A 281 -6.20 7.97 4.62
CA LEU A 281 -7.03 6.78 4.77
C LEU A 281 -8.22 6.85 3.82
N ASP A 282 -8.36 5.84 2.96
CA ASP A 282 -9.54 5.65 2.13
C ASP A 282 -10.63 4.95 2.95
N SER A 283 -11.45 5.78 3.60
CA SER A 283 -12.42 5.39 4.61
C SER A 283 -13.65 4.68 4.03
N LEU A 284 -14.27 3.83 4.86
CA LEU A 284 -15.54 3.18 4.54
C LEU A 284 -16.76 3.95 5.07
N GLU A 285 -16.61 5.10 5.74
CA GLU A 285 -17.71 5.85 6.39
C GLU A 285 -18.92 6.10 5.48
N ASN A 286 -18.69 6.39 4.19
CA ASN A 286 -19.75 6.66 3.22
C ASN A 286 -20.26 5.40 2.48
N THR A 287 -19.68 4.22 2.72
CA THR A 287 -20.02 2.97 2.04
C THR A 287 -20.25 1.82 3.04
N ARG A 288 -20.45 0.59 2.55
CA ARG A 288 -20.74 -0.57 3.41
C ARG A 288 -19.47 -1.30 3.83
N GLY A 289 -19.41 -1.66 5.10
CA GLY A 289 -18.34 -2.46 5.69
C GLY A 289 -18.19 -2.14 7.17
N LEU A 290 -17.32 -2.88 7.86
CA LEU A 290 -16.85 -2.51 9.19
C LEU A 290 -15.43 -1.99 9.09
N GLN A 291 -15.14 -0.90 9.80
CA GLN A 291 -13.81 -0.29 9.83
C GLN A 291 -13.31 -0.20 11.28
N TYR A 292 -12.13 -0.75 11.54
CA TYR A 292 -11.52 -0.80 12.87
C TYR A 292 -10.15 -0.14 12.84
N LEU A 293 -9.87 0.70 13.83
CA LEU A 293 -8.55 1.26 14.04
C LEU A 293 -7.68 0.34 14.91
N TYR A 294 -6.41 0.28 14.58
CA TYR A 294 -5.35 -0.44 15.30
C TYR A 294 -4.22 0.54 15.63
N PRO A 295 -3.50 0.34 16.77
CA PRO A 295 -2.30 1.12 17.05
C PRO A 295 -1.22 0.86 15.99
N GLY A 296 -0.48 1.90 15.62
CA GLY A 296 0.61 1.82 14.65
C GLY A 296 0.44 2.69 13.40
N THR A 297 1.46 2.66 12.54
CA THR A 297 1.46 3.28 11.19
C THR A 297 0.99 2.27 10.13
N SER A 298 0.93 2.67 8.85
CA SER A 298 0.48 1.79 7.76
C SER A 298 1.23 0.44 7.73
N GLU A 299 2.53 0.46 8.01
CA GLU A 299 3.39 -0.73 8.06
C GLU A 299 3.07 -1.69 9.21
N ASP A 300 2.53 -1.18 10.33
CA ASP A 300 2.07 -1.98 11.48
C ASP A 300 0.77 -2.74 11.18
N ILE A 301 0.10 -2.45 10.07
CA ILE A 301 -1.15 -3.10 9.64
C ILE A 301 -0.92 -3.95 8.39
N THR A 302 -0.27 -3.38 7.39
CA THR A 302 -0.05 -4.01 6.08
C THR A 302 1.13 -4.97 6.07
N GLY A 303 2.12 -4.74 6.95
CA GLY A 303 3.45 -5.30 6.82
C GLY A 303 4.24 -4.71 5.64
N GLY A 304 5.55 -4.61 5.80
CA GLY A 304 6.42 -4.02 4.77
C GLY A 304 7.90 -4.11 5.11
N ALA A 305 8.22 -4.19 6.39
CA ALA A 305 9.54 -4.50 6.92
C ALA A 305 10.05 -5.86 6.42
N PRO A 306 11.29 -5.95 5.90
CA PRO A 306 12.02 -7.21 5.82
C PRO A 306 12.08 -7.92 7.19
N LEU A 307 12.06 -9.24 7.20
CA LEU A 307 12.12 -10.02 8.44
C LEU A 307 13.36 -9.62 9.27
N GLY A 308 13.13 -9.23 10.53
CA GLY A 308 14.19 -8.80 11.45
C GLY A 308 14.68 -7.35 11.26
N SER A 309 14.26 -6.59 10.25
CA SER A 309 14.78 -5.22 10.04
C SER A 309 14.30 -4.20 11.06
N LEU A 310 13.23 -4.51 11.80
CA LEU A 310 12.63 -3.65 12.82
C LEU A 310 12.50 -4.34 14.20
N GLY A 311 13.20 -5.46 14.39
CA GLY A 311 13.20 -6.22 15.65
C GLY A 311 11.79 -6.61 16.09
N ALA A 312 11.49 -6.41 17.38
CA ALA A 312 10.18 -6.68 17.97
C ALA A 312 9.03 -5.87 17.34
N ARG A 313 9.30 -4.70 16.73
CA ARG A 313 8.26 -3.91 16.08
C ARG A 313 7.66 -4.58 14.85
N ALA A 314 8.41 -5.49 14.21
CA ALA A 314 7.90 -6.34 13.13
C ALA A 314 6.98 -7.49 13.62
N GLU A 315 6.46 -7.42 14.85
CA GLU A 315 5.48 -8.36 15.40
C GLU A 315 4.05 -7.77 15.45
N LEU A 316 3.87 -6.44 15.42
CA LEU A 316 2.55 -5.81 15.61
C LEU A 316 1.58 -6.14 14.47
N GLN A 317 2.05 -6.16 13.22
CA GLN A 317 1.23 -6.50 12.06
C GLN A 317 0.74 -7.96 12.05
N ARG A 318 1.31 -8.84 12.88
CA ARG A 318 0.76 -10.18 13.08
C ARG A 318 -0.59 -10.16 13.81
N VAL A 319 -0.88 -9.12 14.60
CA VAL A 319 -2.18 -8.94 15.27
C VAL A 319 -3.25 -8.67 14.22
N ALA A 320 -3.06 -7.64 13.38
CA ALA A 320 -3.98 -7.34 12.28
C ALA A 320 -4.13 -8.52 11.30
N LEU A 321 -3.02 -9.20 10.96
CA LEU A 321 -3.03 -10.39 10.11
C LEU A 321 -3.84 -11.56 10.71
N ARG A 322 -3.69 -11.82 12.01
CA ARG A 322 -4.40 -12.90 12.71
C ARG A 322 -5.88 -12.57 12.92
N ASP A 323 -6.21 -11.33 13.28
CA ASP A 323 -7.59 -10.88 13.41
C ASP A 323 -8.30 -10.91 12.03
N MET A 324 -7.58 -10.66 10.93
CA MET A 324 -8.10 -10.75 9.55
C MET A 324 -8.33 -12.20 9.11
N LEU A 325 -7.43 -13.12 9.49
CA LEU A 325 -7.63 -14.56 9.30
C LEU A 325 -8.89 -15.05 10.03
N ASN A 326 -9.06 -14.63 11.29
CA ASN A 326 -10.22 -14.99 12.11
C ASN A 326 -11.53 -14.45 11.49
N GLU A 327 -11.57 -13.17 11.09
CA GLU A 327 -12.72 -12.56 10.41
C GLU A 327 -13.06 -13.28 9.09
N ALA A 328 -12.06 -13.62 8.29
CA ALA A 328 -12.26 -14.35 7.03
C ALA A 328 -12.84 -15.75 7.26
N ILE A 329 -12.25 -16.54 8.17
CA ILE A 329 -12.73 -17.90 8.49
C ILE A 329 -14.15 -17.85 9.07
N ALA A 330 -14.43 -16.90 9.99
CA ALA A 330 -15.75 -16.74 10.59
C ALA A 330 -16.87 -16.43 9.58
N HIS A 331 -16.53 -15.83 8.43
CA HIS A 331 -17.47 -15.54 7.33
C HIS A 331 -17.44 -16.58 6.20
N GLY A 332 -16.81 -17.73 6.43
CA GLY A 332 -16.81 -18.88 5.52
C GLY A 332 -15.82 -18.77 4.36
N VAL A 333 -14.73 -18.01 4.51
CA VAL A 333 -13.59 -18.09 3.59
C VAL A 333 -12.80 -19.36 3.87
N VAL A 334 -12.47 -20.10 2.81
CA VAL A 334 -11.66 -21.33 2.91
C VAL A 334 -10.18 -20.96 3.07
N LEU A 335 -9.74 -20.83 4.32
CA LEU A 335 -8.35 -20.66 4.74
C LEU A 335 -7.98 -21.74 5.77
N ASP A 336 -6.70 -22.05 5.88
CA ASP A 336 -6.19 -22.94 6.93
C ASP A 336 -6.40 -22.32 8.32
N THR A 337 -6.85 -23.11 9.28
CA THR A 337 -6.91 -22.69 10.70
C THR A 337 -5.50 -22.54 11.29
N MET A 338 -5.35 -21.93 12.48
CA MET A 338 -4.03 -21.87 13.15
C MET A 338 -3.51 -23.27 13.48
N GLU A 339 -4.41 -24.21 13.77
CA GLU A 339 -4.16 -25.61 14.04
C GLU A 339 -3.68 -26.36 12.78
N ASP A 340 -4.33 -26.12 11.63
CA ASP A 340 -3.92 -26.69 10.34
C ASP A 340 -2.59 -26.08 9.86
N LEU A 341 -2.41 -24.77 10.03
CA LEU A 341 -1.14 -24.10 9.74
C LEU A 341 -0.01 -24.69 10.59
N PHE A 342 -0.24 -24.90 11.90
CA PHE A 342 0.74 -25.54 12.77
C PHE A 342 1.08 -26.97 12.33
N LYS A 343 0.05 -27.77 12.02
CA LYS A 343 0.20 -29.19 11.69
C LYS A 343 0.78 -29.47 10.31
N PHE A 344 0.45 -28.65 9.31
CA PHE A 344 0.78 -28.92 7.89
C PHE A 344 1.67 -27.86 7.24
N LYS A 345 1.75 -26.64 7.78
CA LYS A 345 2.38 -25.48 7.13
C LYS A 345 3.19 -24.62 8.13
N GLY A 346 4.09 -25.26 8.89
CA GLY A 346 4.83 -24.65 10.01
C GLY A 346 5.55 -23.32 9.69
N GLU A 347 6.14 -23.16 8.50
CA GLU A 347 6.74 -21.88 8.06
C GLU A 347 5.71 -20.75 7.88
N THR A 348 4.48 -21.10 7.51
CA THR A 348 3.37 -20.14 7.42
C THR A 348 2.83 -19.85 8.81
N PHE A 349 2.64 -20.87 9.67
CA PHE A 349 2.27 -20.68 11.08
C PHE A 349 3.19 -19.69 11.81
N ALA A 350 4.51 -19.78 11.58
CA ALA A 350 5.49 -18.87 12.16
C ALA A 350 5.26 -17.38 11.81
N LYS A 351 4.52 -17.08 10.73
CA LYS A 351 4.17 -15.71 10.31
C LYS A 351 2.88 -15.18 10.99
N PHE A 352 2.03 -16.08 11.49
CA PHE A 352 0.76 -15.75 12.17
C PHE A 352 0.84 -15.90 13.70
N THR A 353 1.84 -16.62 14.23
CA THR A 353 1.94 -16.87 15.66
C THR A 353 2.27 -15.60 16.45
N LEU A 354 1.52 -15.42 17.54
CA LEU A 354 1.72 -14.39 18.58
C LEU A 354 2.23 -15.01 19.89
N ALA A 355 2.61 -16.30 19.87
CA ALA A 355 3.00 -17.04 21.07
C ALA A 355 4.42 -16.71 21.55
N ASN A 356 5.27 -16.20 20.66
CA ASN A 356 6.64 -15.82 20.98
C ASN A 356 6.62 -14.56 21.87
N PRO A 357 7.14 -14.62 23.10
CA PRO A 357 7.20 -13.44 23.95
C PRO A 357 8.36 -12.52 23.54
N ILE A 358 8.22 -11.24 23.85
CA ILE A 358 9.19 -10.20 23.55
C ILE A 358 10.00 -9.92 24.83
N PRO A 359 11.31 -10.21 24.86
CA PRO A 359 12.16 -9.86 25.98
C PRO A 359 12.51 -8.36 25.96
N ASP A 360 12.48 -7.73 27.13
CA ASP A 360 12.84 -6.32 27.31
C ASP A 360 13.54 -6.14 28.67
N GLY A 361 14.87 -6.09 28.64
CA GLY A 361 15.69 -6.06 29.86
C GLY A 361 15.47 -7.28 30.76
N LYS A 362 14.84 -7.06 31.92
CA LYS A 362 14.43 -8.12 32.87
C LYS A 362 12.97 -8.55 32.71
N SER A 363 12.21 -7.85 31.88
CA SER A 363 10.79 -8.09 31.61
C SER A 363 10.62 -8.99 30.39
N THR A 364 9.44 -9.58 30.27
CA THR A 364 9.06 -10.43 29.13
C THR A 364 7.58 -10.26 28.89
N TYR A 365 7.21 -9.79 27.70
CA TYR A 365 5.84 -9.41 27.35
C TYR A 365 5.23 -10.38 26.33
N LYS A 366 3.93 -10.65 26.45
CA LYS A 366 3.15 -11.32 25.40
C LYS A 366 2.37 -10.27 24.61
N ILE A 367 2.38 -10.37 23.29
CA ILE A 367 1.72 -9.38 22.39
C ILE A 367 0.24 -9.21 22.75
N GLY A 368 -0.48 -10.30 23.02
CA GLY A 368 -1.89 -10.24 23.45
C GLY A 368 -2.10 -9.39 24.70
N GLU A 369 -1.26 -9.54 25.73
CA GLU A 369 -1.38 -8.77 26.98
C GLU A 369 -1.08 -7.27 26.79
N LEU A 370 -0.25 -6.91 25.79
CA LEU A 370 0.03 -5.53 25.42
C LEU A 370 -1.17 -4.93 24.65
N ILE A 371 -1.75 -5.68 23.72
CA ILE A 371 -2.94 -5.31 22.95
C ILE A 371 -4.17 -5.18 23.85
N ASP A 372 -4.38 -6.09 24.80
CA ASP A 372 -5.51 -6.04 25.74
C ASP A 372 -5.41 -4.82 26.67
N ALA A 373 -4.20 -4.50 27.15
CA ALA A 373 -3.96 -3.27 27.92
C ALA A 373 -4.20 -2.00 27.08
N TYR A 374 -3.89 -2.02 25.79
CA TYR A 374 -4.23 -0.93 24.88
C TYR A 374 -5.75 -0.83 24.64
N ARG A 375 -6.42 -1.96 24.42
CA ARG A 375 -7.87 -2.04 24.19
C ARG A 375 -8.72 -1.62 25.41
N GLN A 376 -8.14 -1.65 26.62
CA GLN A 376 -8.73 -1.05 27.83
C GLN A 376 -8.68 0.49 27.84
N MET A 377 -7.69 1.10 27.18
CA MET A 377 -7.57 2.55 27.03
C MET A 377 -8.36 3.07 25.83
N VAL A 378 -8.37 2.32 24.73
CA VAL A 378 -9.02 2.67 23.46
C VAL A 378 -9.86 1.47 23.00
N PRO A 379 -11.20 1.50 23.15
CA PRO A 379 -12.05 0.35 22.84
C PRO A 379 -11.88 -0.16 21.40
N TYR A 380 -11.87 -1.48 21.23
CA TYR A 380 -11.91 -2.08 19.89
C TYR A 380 -13.34 -2.04 19.34
N VAL A 381 -13.63 -1.06 18.47
CA VAL A 381 -14.96 -0.78 17.95
C VAL A 381 -14.92 -0.46 16.45
N ALA A 382 -16.03 -0.76 15.75
CA ALA A 382 -16.15 -0.55 14.31
C ALA A 382 -16.49 0.91 13.96
N ARG A 383 -15.58 1.85 14.25
CA ARG A 383 -15.66 3.27 13.87
C ARG A 383 -14.27 3.90 13.75
N LEU A 384 -14.17 5.07 13.13
CA LEU A 384 -12.98 5.90 13.20
C LEU A 384 -12.95 6.69 14.52
N ASN A 385 -12.11 6.24 15.45
CA ASN A 385 -11.89 6.86 16.75
C ASN A 385 -10.46 7.41 16.90
N PHE A 386 -9.94 8.05 15.84
CA PHE A 386 -8.54 8.53 15.78
C PHE A 386 -8.12 9.38 16.97
N VAL A 387 -9.01 10.26 17.47
CA VAL A 387 -8.70 11.13 18.62
C VAL A 387 -8.33 10.30 19.85
N GLU A 388 -9.07 9.23 20.16
CA GLU A 388 -8.80 8.34 21.30
C GLU A 388 -7.44 7.65 21.16
N HIS A 389 -7.13 7.16 19.95
CA HIS A 389 -5.83 6.57 19.63
C HIS A 389 -4.68 7.58 19.78
N MET A 390 -4.86 8.81 19.26
CA MET A 390 -3.86 9.88 19.28
C MET A 390 -3.65 10.48 20.67
N GLN A 391 -4.68 10.55 21.52
CA GLN A 391 -4.52 10.93 22.94
C GLN A 391 -3.56 10.00 23.67
N VAL A 392 -3.66 8.69 23.46
CA VAL A 392 -2.76 7.72 24.09
C VAL A 392 -1.34 7.84 23.52
N PHE A 393 -1.20 8.00 22.20
CA PHE A 393 0.10 8.17 21.56
C PHE A 393 0.82 9.46 22.00
N LEU A 394 0.13 10.60 22.07
CA LEU A 394 0.69 11.86 22.57
C LEU A 394 1.07 11.79 24.05
N ARG A 395 0.32 11.05 24.88
CA ARG A 395 0.70 10.81 26.29
C ARG A 395 1.99 10.00 26.41
N TRP A 396 2.15 8.93 25.62
CA TRP A 396 3.39 8.16 25.56
C TRP A 396 4.55 9.02 25.06
N MET A 397 4.33 9.77 23.98
CA MET A 397 5.35 10.60 23.37
C MET A 397 5.80 11.73 24.29
N ALA A 398 4.89 12.39 25.02
CA ALA A 398 5.23 13.42 26.00
C ALA A 398 6.09 12.87 27.15
N VAL A 399 5.87 11.63 27.58
CA VAL A 399 6.72 10.96 28.57
C VAL A 399 8.10 10.65 27.98
N ARG A 400 8.16 10.11 26.76
CA ARG A 400 9.42 9.73 26.10
C ARG A 400 10.24 10.93 25.64
N TYR A 401 9.59 12.01 25.21
CA TYR A 401 10.18 13.30 24.85
C TYR A 401 11.06 13.89 25.96
N GLN A 402 10.70 13.64 27.23
CA GLN A 402 11.46 14.13 28.38
C GLN A 402 12.75 13.34 28.65
N SER A 403 12.95 12.15 28.08
CA SER A 403 14.18 11.35 28.24
C SER A 403 15.27 11.85 27.28
N PRO A 404 16.44 12.29 27.81
CA PRO A 404 17.59 12.63 26.97
C PRO A 404 18.07 11.45 26.12
N GLU A 405 17.99 10.23 26.67
CA GLU A 405 18.38 8.99 26.00
C GLU A 405 17.47 8.73 24.78
N PHE A 406 16.15 8.84 24.97
CA PHE A 406 15.19 8.68 23.88
C PHE A 406 15.40 9.75 22.80
N ARG A 407 15.60 11.01 23.19
CA ARG A 407 15.94 12.09 22.24
C ARG A 407 17.22 11.77 21.46
N ALA A 408 18.22 11.20 22.12
CA ALA A 408 19.48 10.77 21.51
C ALA A 408 19.33 9.55 20.56
N THR A 409 18.34 8.66 20.75
CA THR A 409 18.09 7.54 19.81
C THR A 409 17.65 7.99 18.40
N VAL A 410 17.13 9.20 18.26
CA VAL A 410 16.78 9.77 16.94
C VAL A 410 17.99 10.41 16.26
N THR A 411 18.99 10.87 17.03
CA THR A 411 20.30 11.29 16.50
C THR A 411 21.25 10.12 16.24
N SER A 412 21.15 9.03 16.99
CA SER A 412 22.06 7.87 16.90
C SER A 412 21.96 7.10 15.58
N ARG A 413 20.94 7.35 14.75
CA ARG A 413 20.87 6.79 13.39
C ARG A 413 22.05 7.24 12.52
N PHE A 414 22.59 8.44 12.74
CA PHE A 414 23.85 8.84 12.11
C PHE A 414 25.02 8.00 12.59
N ASP A 415 25.15 7.78 13.89
CA ASP A 415 26.26 6.99 14.47
C ASP A 415 26.21 5.53 14.02
N ASP A 416 25.00 4.95 13.93
CA ASP A 416 24.73 3.63 13.37
C ASP A 416 25.11 3.53 11.89
N LEU A 417 24.65 4.46 11.06
CA LEU A 417 24.98 4.49 9.62
C LEU A 417 26.47 4.74 9.39
N ALA A 418 27.09 5.61 10.20
CA ALA A 418 28.52 5.84 10.20
C ALA A 418 29.28 4.58 10.65
N SER A 419 28.76 3.80 11.61
CA SER A 419 29.39 2.54 12.04
C SER A 419 29.33 1.47 10.96
N ARG A 420 28.14 1.25 10.38
CA ARG A 420 27.97 0.33 9.24
C ARG A 420 28.83 0.74 8.05
N HIS A 421 28.96 2.04 7.79
CA HIS A 421 29.87 2.54 6.77
C HIS A 421 31.34 2.26 7.10
N ARG A 422 31.80 2.51 8.34
CA ARG A 422 33.16 2.14 8.79
C ARG A 422 33.44 0.64 8.63
N GLU A 423 32.49 -0.23 8.95
CA GLU A 423 32.60 -1.68 8.77
C GLU A 423 32.70 -2.07 7.29
N ARG A 424 31.83 -1.54 6.42
CA ARG A 424 31.87 -1.81 4.97
C ARG A 424 33.12 -1.26 4.30
N LEU A 425 33.59 -0.08 4.72
CA LEU A 425 34.83 0.50 4.27
C LEU A 425 36.03 -0.37 4.68
N LYS A 426 36.02 -0.90 5.91
CA LYS A 426 37.03 -1.87 6.38
C LYS A 426 37.00 -3.16 5.54
N GLU A 427 35.83 -3.76 5.35
CA GLU A 427 35.65 -4.98 4.52
C GLU A 427 36.16 -4.79 3.09
N ARG A 428 35.83 -3.65 2.46
CA ARG A 428 36.31 -3.29 1.11
C ARG A 428 37.82 -3.10 1.09
N ASN A 429 38.39 -2.37 2.05
CA ASN A 429 39.85 -2.15 2.13
C ASN A 429 40.61 -3.46 2.37
N GLU A 430 40.08 -4.37 3.19
CA GLU A 430 40.64 -5.72 3.41
C GLU A 430 40.55 -6.58 2.14
N ALA A 431 39.44 -6.54 1.41
CA ALA A 431 39.29 -7.25 0.14
C ALA A 431 40.24 -6.72 -0.95
N GLU A 432 40.42 -5.41 -1.02
CA GLU A 432 41.36 -4.73 -1.92
C GLU A 432 42.81 -5.10 -1.59
N ALA A 433 43.18 -5.02 -0.30
CA ALA A 433 44.51 -5.40 0.17
C ALA A 433 44.81 -6.89 -0.08
N ALA A 434 43.84 -7.78 0.12
CA ALA A 434 43.99 -9.21 -0.17
C ALA A 434 44.20 -9.48 -1.67
N TYR A 435 43.44 -8.82 -2.54
CA TYR A 435 43.63 -8.91 -4.00
C TYR A 435 45.00 -8.38 -4.43
N VAL A 436 45.42 -7.22 -3.92
CA VAL A 436 46.74 -6.63 -4.23
C VAL A 436 47.89 -7.51 -3.70
N ALA A 437 47.75 -8.09 -2.52
CA ALA A 437 48.74 -9.02 -1.96
C ALA A 437 48.90 -10.28 -2.82
N LEU A 438 47.79 -10.92 -3.22
CA LEU A 438 47.80 -12.09 -4.11
C LEU A 438 48.38 -11.76 -5.49
N ARG A 439 48.08 -10.58 -6.03
CA ARG A 439 48.62 -10.10 -7.31
C ARG A 439 50.13 -9.86 -7.27
N ASN A 440 50.65 -9.43 -6.12
CA ASN A 440 52.07 -9.11 -5.92
C ASN A 440 52.89 -10.28 -5.35
N GLN A 441 52.24 -11.38 -4.99
CA GLN A 441 52.87 -12.58 -4.43
C GLN A 441 53.85 -13.22 -5.44
N ARG A 442 54.94 -13.80 -4.91
CA ARG A 442 55.87 -14.65 -5.66
C ARG A 442 56.05 -15.99 -4.94
N PRO A 443 55.86 -17.14 -5.63
CA PRO A 443 55.35 -17.29 -6.99
C PRO A 443 53.92 -16.73 -7.16
N PRO A 444 53.47 -16.42 -8.40
CA PRO A 444 52.15 -15.83 -8.64
C PRO A 444 51.01 -16.74 -8.16
N ALA A 445 49.97 -16.14 -7.60
CA ALA A 445 48.74 -16.84 -7.25
C ALA A 445 48.03 -17.42 -8.49
N ASP A 446 47.29 -18.52 -8.32
CA ASP A 446 46.53 -19.13 -9.41
C ASP A 446 45.35 -18.24 -9.86
N SER A 447 44.92 -18.40 -11.11
CA SER A 447 43.88 -17.57 -11.71
C SER A 447 42.52 -17.70 -11.04
N VAL A 448 42.20 -18.84 -10.43
CA VAL A 448 40.91 -19.05 -9.74
C VAL A 448 40.91 -18.30 -8.40
N THR A 449 42.00 -18.37 -7.63
CA THR A 449 42.18 -17.64 -6.38
C THR A 449 42.21 -16.12 -6.63
N LEU A 450 42.93 -15.66 -7.65
CA LEU A 450 42.97 -14.25 -8.02
C LEU A 450 41.58 -13.72 -8.44
N ASN A 451 40.84 -14.48 -9.24
CA ASN A 451 39.47 -14.11 -9.65
C ASN A 451 38.49 -14.11 -8.47
N LYS A 452 38.61 -15.03 -7.50
CA LYS A 452 37.80 -15.02 -6.27
C LYS A 452 38.08 -13.79 -5.40
N ALA A 453 39.33 -13.38 -5.28
CA ALA A 453 39.70 -12.15 -4.56
C ALA A 453 39.19 -10.89 -5.28
N LEU A 454 39.28 -10.85 -6.61
CA LEU A 454 38.74 -9.77 -7.43
C LEU A 454 37.21 -9.66 -7.29
N ALA A 455 36.49 -10.79 -7.36
CA ALA A 455 35.04 -10.83 -7.15
C ALA A 455 34.66 -10.31 -5.77
N ARG A 456 35.32 -10.79 -4.70
CA ARG A 456 35.08 -10.29 -3.32
C ARG A 456 35.29 -8.78 -3.21
N TRP A 457 36.31 -8.23 -3.85
CA TRP A 457 36.54 -6.78 -3.87
C TRP A 457 35.42 -6.06 -4.62
N GLN A 458 35.07 -6.49 -5.84
CA GLN A 458 33.99 -5.91 -6.63
C GLN A 458 32.63 -5.95 -5.91
N ASP A 459 32.30 -7.07 -5.28
CA ASP A 459 31.08 -7.27 -4.50
C ASP A 459 31.01 -6.36 -3.25
N SER A 460 32.16 -5.99 -2.68
CA SER A 460 32.25 -5.09 -1.51
C SER A 460 32.08 -3.60 -1.84
N VAL A 461 32.36 -3.18 -3.09
CA VAL A 461 32.33 -1.76 -3.49
C VAL A 461 30.93 -1.17 -3.46
N LEU A 462 29.93 -1.86 -4.00
CA LEU A 462 28.56 -1.32 -4.06
C LEU A 462 27.90 -1.19 -2.67
N PRO A 463 28.00 -2.16 -1.75
CA PRO A 463 27.55 -2.01 -0.36
C PRO A 463 28.25 -0.87 0.40
N GLU A 464 29.56 -0.69 0.22
CA GLU A 464 30.31 0.43 0.83
C GLU A 464 29.77 1.77 0.31
N MET A 465 29.72 1.94 -1.02
CA MET A 465 29.22 3.16 -1.67
C MET A 465 27.80 3.53 -1.22
N LEU A 466 26.90 2.53 -1.08
CA LEU A 466 25.54 2.75 -0.58
C LEU A 466 25.56 3.22 0.90
N SER A 467 26.31 2.55 1.77
CA SER A 467 26.42 2.92 3.19
C SER A 467 27.02 4.32 3.40
N ASN A 468 28.02 4.70 2.60
CA ASN A 468 28.65 6.02 2.60
C ASN A 468 27.63 7.10 2.23
N ARG A 469 26.83 6.84 1.18
CA ARG A 469 25.77 7.73 0.70
C ARG A 469 24.56 7.80 1.63
N GLU A 470 24.32 6.79 2.46
CA GLU A 470 23.38 6.86 3.58
C GLU A 470 23.92 7.75 4.70
N ALA A 471 25.11 7.47 5.22
CA ALA A 471 25.75 8.25 6.28
C ALA A 471 25.97 9.72 5.89
N GLY A 472 26.35 10.02 4.65
CA GLY A 472 26.55 11.39 4.16
C GLY A 472 25.26 12.19 3.98
N VAL A 473 24.15 11.55 3.61
CA VAL A 473 22.82 12.21 3.59
C VAL A 473 22.32 12.45 5.01
N GLU A 474 22.55 11.49 5.91
CA GLU A 474 22.20 11.60 7.32
C GLU A 474 22.99 12.71 8.04
N LYS A 475 24.28 12.85 7.72
CA LYS A 475 25.18 13.91 8.23
C LYS A 475 24.72 15.32 7.84
N ASN A 476 24.16 15.45 6.63
CA ASN A 476 23.79 16.74 6.02
C ASN A 476 22.30 17.09 6.26
N ARG A 477 21.65 16.47 7.26
CA ARG A 477 20.28 16.80 7.67
C ARG A 477 20.18 18.27 8.13
N PRO A 478 19.12 19.01 7.75
CA PRO A 478 18.82 20.31 8.34
C PRO A 478 18.61 20.19 9.86
N SER A 479 19.06 21.18 10.61
CA SER A 479 19.10 21.15 12.09
C SER A 479 17.79 21.49 12.79
N VAL A 480 16.64 21.50 12.09
CA VAL A 480 15.34 21.49 12.75
C VAL A 480 15.10 20.05 13.17
N GLY A 481 15.55 19.68 14.36
CA GLY A 481 15.30 18.35 14.89
C GLY A 481 13.79 18.14 15.05
N VAL A 482 13.33 16.89 14.88
CA VAL A 482 11.92 16.54 15.15
C VAL A 482 11.52 17.00 16.55
N TRP A 483 12.44 16.92 17.51
CA TRP A 483 12.29 17.42 18.88
C TRP A 483 12.07 18.92 18.99
N ASP A 484 12.75 19.73 18.18
CA ASP A 484 12.61 21.19 18.17
C ASP A 484 11.27 21.59 17.52
N ARG A 485 10.83 20.81 16.52
CA ARG A 485 9.50 20.97 15.92
C ARG A 485 8.38 20.58 16.88
N ILE A 486 8.46 19.42 17.54
CA ILE A 486 7.53 19.01 18.61
C ILE A 486 7.45 20.11 19.66
N GLN A 487 8.60 20.64 20.09
CA GLN A 487 8.67 21.69 21.09
C GLN A 487 7.90 22.93 20.63
N SER A 488 8.26 23.49 19.47
CA SER A 488 7.62 24.68 18.91
C SER A 488 6.10 24.51 18.72
N GLU A 489 5.66 23.39 18.17
CA GLU A 489 4.23 23.09 17.92
C GLU A 489 3.46 22.96 19.24
N SER A 490 4.02 22.27 20.23
CA SER A 490 3.40 22.14 21.56
C SER A 490 3.36 23.47 22.33
N GLU A 491 4.41 24.29 22.25
CA GLU A 491 4.46 25.62 22.88
C GLU A 491 3.45 26.59 22.24
N GLU A 492 3.26 26.51 20.92
CA GLU A 492 2.24 27.28 20.22
C GLU A 492 0.81 26.86 20.58
N LEU A 493 0.54 25.55 20.63
CA LEU A 493 -0.77 25.04 20.99
C LEU A 493 -1.12 25.29 22.46
N MET A 494 -0.18 25.13 23.39
CA MET A 494 -0.38 25.53 24.80
C MET A 494 -0.67 27.05 24.92
N ARG A 495 -0.04 27.88 24.07
CA ARG A 495 -0.33 29.32 24.01
C ARG A 495 -1.72 29.63 23.45
N ARG A 496 -2.17 28.90 22.41
CA ARG A 496 -3.54 29.01 21.87
C ARG A 496 -4.58 28.58 22.91
N GLU A 497 -4.38 27.42 23.55
CA GLU A 497 -5.23 26.89 24.62
C GLU A 497 -5.41 27.89 25.77
N SER A 498 -4.31 28.48 26.27
CA SER A 498 -4.37 29.47 27.36
C SER A 498 -5.22 30.71 27.05
N ARG A 499 -5.50 30.98 25.76
CA ARG A 499 -6.32 32.12 25.29
C ARG A 499 -7.75 31.71 24.95
N GLN A 500 -8.04 30.42 24.78
CA GLN A 500 -9.30 29.92 24.23
C GLN A 500 -10.52 30.34 25.07
N ALA A 501 -10.43 30.26 26.40
CA ALA A 501 -11.49 30.74 27.30
C ALA A 501 -11.71 32.27 27.22
N GLY A 502 -10.66 33.04 26.92
CA GLY A 502 -10.75 34.49 26.71
C GLY A 502 -11.36 34.86 25.35
N LEU A 503 -11.06 34.08 24.31
CA LEU A 503 -11.67 34.19 22.98
C LEU A 503 -13.16 33.86 23.04
N GLN A 504 -13.53 32.72 23.64
CA GLN A 504 -14.94 32.34 23.84
C GLN A 504 -15.72 33.45 24.56
N LYS A 505 -15.20 33.92 25.71
CA LYS A 505 -15.83 35.02 26.47
C LYS A 505 -15.98 36.31 25.65
N SER A 506 -15.08 36.55 24.70
CA SER A 506 -15.14 37.73 23.83
C SER A 506 -16.16 37.57 22.70
N ALA A 507 -16.31 36.38 22.12
CA ALA A 507 -17.38 36.06 21.17
C ALA A 507 -18.75 36.11 21.86
N ASP A 508 -18.88 35.52 23.06
CA ASP A 508 -20.09 35.57 23.88
C ASP A 508 -20.49 37.01 24.21
N LEU A 509 -19.52 37.85 24.63
CA LEU A 509 -19.76 39.27 24.93
C LEU A 509 -20.22 40.09 23.72
N ILE A 510 -19.77 39.75 22.49
CA ILE A 510 -20.27 40.39 21.27
C ILE A 510 -21.74 40.00 21.03
N ARG A 511 -22.09 38.72 21.20
CA ARG A 511 -23.47 38.24 21.06
C ARG A 511 -24.39 38.80 22.16
N GLU A 512 -23.91 38.91 23.39
CA GLU A 512 -24.61 39.55 24.52
C GLU A 512 -24.90 41.03 24.22
N LYS A 513 -23.89 41.79 23.76
CA LYS A 513 -24.05 43.20 23.40
C LYS A 513 -24.92 43.43 22.15
N ALA A 514 -25.04 42.43 21.29
CA ALA A 514 -26.00 42.45 20.19
C ALA A 514 -27.44 42.33 20.69
N GLN A 515 -27.66 41.53 21.74
CA GLN A 515 -28.98 41.32 22.33
C GLN A 515 -29.43 42.50 23.21
N ASP A 516 -28.50 43.17 23.91
CA ASP A 516 -28.82 44.35 24.73
C ASP A 516 -28.83 45.68 23.95
N GLY A 517 -28.38 45.68 22.69
CA GLY A 517 -28.34 46.85 21.81
C GLY A 517 -27.19 47.84 22.09
N SER A 518 -26.19 47.46 22.89
CA SER A 518 -25.08 48.33 23.31
C SER A 518 -23.82 48.24 22.42
N LEU A 519 -23.88 47.54 21.28
CA LEU A 519 -22.77 47.48 20.34
C LEU A 519 -22.40 48.88 19.81
N PRO A 520 -21.13 49.34 19.93
CA PRO A 520 -20.75 50.70 19.54
C PRO A 520 -20.63 50.95 18.02
N TRP A 521 -20.97 49.99 17.16
CA TRP A 521 -20.69 50.02 15.73
C TRP A 521 -21.67 49.17 14.90
N ASP A 522 -21.97 49.60 13.66
CA ASP A 522 -22.85 48.90 12.69
C ASP A 522 -22.17 47.69 12.00
N ALA A 523 -21.51 46.82 12.77
CA ALA A 523 -20.98 45.56 12.23
C ALA A 523 -21.92 44.40 12.55
N ASP A 524 -22.05 43.46 11.62
CA ASP A 524 -22.72 42.19 11.85
C ASP A 524 -22.10 41.50 13.09
N PRO A 525 -22.87 41.30 14.18
CA PRO A 525 -22.34 40.76 15.42
C PRO A 525 -21.95 39.29 15.29
N GLU A 526 -22.64 38.54 14.45
CA GLU A 526 -22.38 37.11 14.24
C GLU A 526 -21.18 36.91 13.32
N PHE A 527 -21.00 37.77 12.31
CA PHE A 527 -19.74 37.87 11.57
C PHE A 527 -18.56 38.23 12.50
N SER A 528 -18.78 39.13 13.45
CA SER A 528 -17.75 39.55 14.41
C SER A 528 -17.40 38.44 15.43
N ALA A 529 -18.40 37.71 15.93
CA ALA A 529 -18.20 36.56 16.82
C ALA A 529 -17.53 35.40 16.10
N SER A 530 -18.01 35.03 14.90
CA SER A 530 -17.41 33.95 14.09
C SER A 530 -15.98 34.27 13.64
N MET A 531 -15.64 35.54 13.41
CA MET A 531 -14.24 35.95 13.21
C MET A 531 -13.36 35.71 14.44
N ILE A 532 -13.88 35.83 15.67
CA ILE A 532 -13.14 35.49 16.90
C ILE A 532 -13.02 33.97 17.06
N GLU A 533 -14.11 33.23 16.83
CA GLU A 533 -14.15 31.77 16.90
C GLU A 533 -13.19 31.12 15.88
N ALA A 534 -12.98 31.75 14.72
CA ALA A 534 -11.99 31.30 13.74
C ALA A 534 -10.52 31.32 14.22
N TRP A 535 -10.20 32.02 15.33
CA TRP A 535 -8.88 31.97 15.98
C TRP A 535 -8.78 30.90 17.08
N MET A 536 -9.90 30.29 17.47
CA MET A 536 -9.91 29.23 18.49
C MET A 536 -9.25 27.94 17.97
N MET A 537 -9.00 27.01 18.89
CA MET A 537 -8.58 25.67 18.52
C MET A 537 -9.80 24.83 18.14
N THR A 538 -9.62 23.83 17.28
CA THR A 538 -10.65 22.82 17.09
C THR A 538 -10.80 21.96 18.37
N PRO A 539 -11.97 21.34 18.60
CA PRO A 539 -12.14 20.41 19.73
C PRO A 539 -11.14 19.24 19.70
N GLU A 540 -10.69 18.85 18.51
CA GLU A 540 -9.61 17.87 18.32
C GLU A 540 -8.26 18.41 18.79
N GLU A 541 -7.82 19.57 18.29
CA GLU A 541 -6.57 20.23 18.73
C GLU A 541 -6.53 20.39 20.26
N GLU A 542 -7.63 20.85 20.86
CA GLU A 542 -7.76 20.99 22.31
C GLU A 542 -7.61 19.63 23.02
N THR A 543 -8.33 18.61 22.56
CA THR A 543 -8.28 17.26 23.14
C THR A 543 -6.87 16.65 23.06
N LEU A 544 -6.15 16.89 21.96
CA LEU A 544 -4.79 16.42 21.75
C LEU A 544 -3.76 17.18 22.62
N ILE A 545 -3.86 18.51 22.75
CA ILE A 545 -2.93 19.27 23.61
C ILE A 545 -3.15 19.00 25.10
N GLN A 546 -4.40 18.73 25.56
CA GLN A 546 -4.61 18.27 26.93
C GLN A 546 -3.97 16.90 27.18
N ALA A 547 -4.02 15.97 26.21
CA ALA A 547 -3.36 14.68 26.34
C ALA A 547 -1.83 14.81 26.44
N TRP A 548 -1.22 15.68 25.64
CA TRP A 548 0.20 16.03 25.74
C TRP A 548 0.54 16.61 27.13
N LYS A 549 -0.26 17.57 27.64
CA LYS A 549 -0.09 18.15 28.99
C LYS A 549 -0.21 17.11 30.11
N MET A 550 -1.11 16.13 29.98
CA MET A 550 -1.20 15.00 30.92
C MET A 550 0.09 14.17 30.92
N GLY A 551 0.59 13.80 29.73
CA GLY A 551 1.84 13.04 29.60
C GLY A 551 3.07 13.81 30.11
N LEU A 552 3.17 15.11 29.84
CA LEU A 552 4.25 15.96 30.37
C LEU A 552 4.23 16.03 31.90
N SER A 553 3.06 16.28 32.49
CA SER A 553 2.91 16.47 33.94
C SER A 553 2.96 15.17 34.76
N GLY A 554 2.97 14.00 34.12
CA GLY A 554 2.85 12.69 34.77
C GLY A 554 1.50 12.44 35.46
N LYS A 555 0.54 13.37 35.32
CA LYS A 555 -0.82 13.20 35.87
C LYS A 555 -1.58 12.17 35.05
N ASN A 556 -2.13 11.15 35.71
CA ASN A 556 -2.76 10.00 35.06
C ASN A 556 -1.77 9.30 34.08
N PRO A 557 -0.72 8.62 34.58
CA PRO A 557 0.25 7.95 33.73
C PRO A 557 -0.40 6.83 32.91
N LEU A 558 0.17 6.51 31.75
CA LEU A 558 -0.26 5.35 30.97
C LEU A 558 0.10 4.04 31.68
N PRO A 559 -0.71 2.96 31.54
CA PRO A 559 -0.37 1.65 32.08
C PRO A 559 1.00 1.17 31.55
N PRO A 560 1.85 0.50 32.36
CA PRO A 560 3.17 0.05 31.92
C PRO A 560 3.15 -0.84 30.67
N LYS A 561 2.13 -1.69 30.51
CA LYS A 561 1.94 -2.51 29.29
C LYS A 561 1.59 -1.66 28.05
N VAL A 562 0.92 -0.53 28.21
CA VAL A 562 0.65 0.41 27.11
C VAL A 562 1.93 1.14 26.71
N MET A 563 2.74 1.57 27.69
CA MET A 563 4.08 2.14 27.40
C MET A 563 4.94 1.13 26.62
N ALA A 564 5.04 -0.11 27.11
CA ALA A 564 5.81 -1.17 26.47
C ALA A 564 5.30 -1.53 25.05
N LEU A 565 3.99 -1.44 24.79
CA LEU A 565 3.44 -1.57 23.44
C LEU A 565 4.03 -0.51 22.49
N PHE A 566 4.05 0.76 22.89
CA PHE A 566 4.61 1.80 22.03
C PHE A 566 6.13 1.72 21.89
N ASP A 567 6.84 1.35 22.97
CA ASP A 567 8.31 1.24 22.95
C ASP A 567 8.78 0.10 22.03
N LEU A 568 8.12 -1.06 22.11
CA LEU A 568 8.56 -2.34 21.54
C LEU A 568 7.86 -2.73 20.24
N LEU A 569 6.60 -2.32 20.05
CA LEU A 569 5.75 -2.79 18.94
C LEU A 569 5.42 -1.71 17.91
N VAL A 570 5.06 -0.51 18.33
CA VAL A 570 4.59 0.55 17.42
C VAL A 570 5.75 1.19 16.65
N HIS A 571 5.55 1.43 15.36
CA HIS A 571 6.41 2.30 14.57
C HIS A 571 5.95 3.76 14.62
N ASP A 572 6.91 4.65 14.41
CA ASP A 572 6.65 6.08 14.16
C ASP A 572 7.36 6.48 12.87
N THR A 573 6.57 6.75 11.82
CA THR A 573 7.06 7.14 10.51
C THR A 573 7.60 8.58 10.50
N MET A 574 7.12 9.45 11.39
CA MET A 574 7.51 10.86 11.46
C MET A 574 8.86 11.03 12.19
N LEU A 575 9.16 10.19 13.20
CA LEU A 575 10.50 10.07 13.79
C LEU A 575 11.50 9.41 12.84
N THR A 576 11.07 8.44 12.03
CA THR A 576 11.97 7.63 11.18
C THR A 576 12.15 8.15 9.75
N SER A 577 11.34 9.12 9.30
CA SER A 577 11.42 9.69 7.95
C SER A 577 11.53 11.21 7.99
N TRP A 578 12.67 11.72 7.51
CA TRP A 578 12.95 13.15 7.65
C TRP A 578 12.11 14.04 6.72
N HIS A 579 11.80 13.56 5.52
CA HIS A 579 10.99 14.33 4.57
C HIS A 579 9.54 14.40 5.03
N ASP A 580 9.03 13.38 5.72
CA ASP A 580 7.65 13.37 6.19
C ASP A 580 7.42 14.46 7.26
N HIS A 581 8.33 14.61 8.23
CA HIS A 581 8.24 15.71 9.20
C HIS A 581 8.65 17.09 8.69
N VAL A 582 9.38 17.21 7.58
CA VAL A 582 9.68 18.52 6.95
C VAL A 582 8.52 18.99 6.06
N LEU A 583 7.80 18.06 5.41
CA LEU A 583 6.75 18.38 4.44
C LEU A 583 5.35 18.46 5.07
N SER A 584 5.11 17.83 6.21
CA SER A 584 3.81 17.90 6.90
C SER A 584 3.62 19.25 7.62
N SER A 585 2.44 19.87 7.51
CA SER A 585 2.13 21.20 8.07
C SER A 585 2.08 21.22 9.60
N ASN A 586 1.48 20.19 10.19
CA ASN A 586 1.54 19.85 11.62
C ASN A 586 2.35 18.56 11.77
N LEU A 587 2.77 18.20 12.98
CA LEU A 587 3.57 17.01 13.22
C LEU A 587 2.71 15.91 13.84
N TYR A 588 2.31 16.09 15.10
CA TYR A 588 1.56 15.08 15.88
C TYR A 588 0.26 15.59 16.48
N PHE A 589 0.01 16.89 16.49
CA PHE A 589 -1.23 17.47 17.02
C PHE A 589 -2.32 17.52 15.93
N GLN A 590 -2.55 16.37 15.31
CA GLN A 590 -3.52 16.13 14.25
C GLN A 590 -3.88 14.64 14.23
N THR A 591 -5.09 14.29 13.82
CA THR A 591 -5.44 12.92 13.42
C THR A 591 -5.08 12.66 11.96
N ARG A 592 -5.17 11.40 11.55
CA ARG A 592 -4.90 11.00 10.16
C ARG A 592 -5.95 11.58 9.22
N ALA A 593 -5.49 12.23 8.14
CA ALA A 593 -6.37 12.71 7.08
C ALA A 593 -7.10 11.57 6.35
N VAL A 594 -8.36 11.79 6.04
CA VAL A 594 -9.30 10.79 5.48
C VAL A 594 -9.84 11.27 4.13
N ASP A 595 -10.00 10.33 3.20
CA ASP A 595 -10.84 10.46 2.01
C ASP A 595 -11.95 9.39 2.04
N THR A 596 -13.06 9.61 1.35
CA THR A 596 -14.22 8.69 1.36
C THR A 596 -14.67 8.34 -0.06
N PHE A 597 -13.96 7.44 -0.74
CA PHE A 597 -14.30 7.14 -2.13
C PHE A 597 -15.47 6.19 -2.29
N GLY A 598 -16.53 6.72 -2.91
CA GLY A 598 -17.76 6.01 -3.21
C GLY A 598 -18.75 6.06 -2.05
N THR A 599 -20.03 6.08 -2.41
CA THR A 599 -21.15 6.13 -1.46
C THR A 599 -22.06 4.93 -1.68
N SER A 600 -22.56 4.33 -0.59
CA SER A 600 -23.63 3.32 -0.65
C SER A 600 -24.95 3.92 -0.19
N ASP A 601 -25.93 4.03 -1.09
CA ASP A 601 -27.31 4.36 -0.75
C ASP A 601 -28.12 3.06 -0.66
N TYR A 602 -28.24 2.52 0.56
CA TYR A 602 -28.99 1.28 0.80
C TYR A 602 -30.45 1.33 0.36
N VAL A 603 -31.06 2.53 0.35
CA VAL A 603 -32.48 2.72 0.03
C VAL A 603 -32.67 2.71 -1.48
N ASP A 604 -31.86 3.48 -2.22
CA ASP A 604 -31.94 3.54 -3.68
C ASP A 604 -31.35 2.29 -4.36
N GLU A 605 -30.33 1.67 -3.77
CA GLU A 605 -29.85 0.35 -4.20
C GLU A 605 -30.93 -0.73 -4.04
N ASP A 606 -31.69 -0.78 -2.93
CA ASP A 606 -32.77 -1.76 -2.77
C ASP A 606 -33.96 -1.48 -3.70
N LYS A 607 -34.32 -0.21 -3.94
CA LYS A 607 -35.31 0.18 -4.96
C LYS A 607 -34.87 -0.26 -6.36
N LYS A 608 -33.59 -0.08 -6.71
CA LYS A 608 -33.00 -0.52 -7.99
C LYS A 608 -33.01 -2.04 -8.09
N ARG A 609 -32.54 -2.74 -7.07
CA ARG A 609 -32.54 -4.21 -6.96
C ARG A 609 -33.93 -4.81 -7.20
N LYS A 610 -34.95 -4.32 -6.49
CA LYS A 610 -36.36 -4.77 -6.65
C LYS A 610 -36.91 -4.52 -8.06
N ARG A 611 -36.49 -3.41 -8.70
CA ARG A 611 -36.88 -3.06 -10.08
C ARG A 611 -36.24 -4.01 -11.09
N ASP A 612 -34.94 -4.26 -10.95
CA ASP A 612 -34.15 -5.11 -11.84
C ASP A 612 -34.57 -6.58 -11.73
N GLU A 613 -34.86 -7.07 -10.52
CA GLU A 613 -35.43 -8.40 -10.28
C GLU A 613 -36.78 -8.57 -10.96
N LYS A 614 -37.73 -7.64 -10.72
CA LYS A 614 -39.06 -7.66 -11.35
C LYS A 614 -39.00 -7.54 -12.88
N HIS A 615 -37.99 -6.85 -13.43
CA HIS A 615 -37.75 -6.81 -14.86
C HIS A 615 -37.20 -8.16 -15.37
N GLY A 616 -36.21 -8.73 -14.69
CA GLY A 616 -35.62 -10.03 -15.03
C GLY A 616 -36.64 -11.18 -15.01
N GLU A 617 -37.55 -11.20 -14.03
CA GLU A 617 -38.66 -12.16 -13.97
C GLU A 617 -39.57 -12.08 -15.20
N ARG A 618 -39.97 -10.87 -15.61
CA ARG A 618 -40.80 -10.64 -16.81
C ARG A 618 -40.10 -11.12 -18.08
N VAL A 619 -38.80 -10.83 -18.22
CA VAL A 619 -37.99 -11.29 -19.36
C VAL A 619 -37.89 -12.83 -19.36
N ARG A 620 -37.74 -13.45 -18.19
CA ARG A 620 -37.70 -14.92 -18.07
C ARG A 620 -39.04 -15.55 -18.47
N GLN A 621 -40.16 -15.03 -17.97
CA GLN A 621 -41.51 -15.48 -18.34
C GLN A 621 -41.77 -15.35 -19.84
N ALA A 622 -41.39 -14.22 -20.46
CA ALA A 622 -41.51 -14.04 -21.91
C ALA A 622 -40.64 -15.04 -22.70
N SER A 623 -39.41 -15.28 -22.25
CA SER A 623 -38.51 -16.27 -22.88
C SER A 623 -39.01 -17.71 -22.73
N GLU A 624 -39.57 -18.07 -21.57
CA GLU A 624 -40.19 -19.38 -21.32
C GLU A 624 -41.42 -19.58 -22.22
N ALA A 625 -42.28 -18.56 -22.38
CA ALA A 625 -43.44 -18.59 -23.27
C ALA A 625 -43.08 -18.67 -24.76
N MET A 626 -41.88 -18.25 -25.15
CA MET A 626 -41.38 -18.33 -26.53
C MET A 626 -40.65 -19.65 -26.87
N LYS A 627 -40.42 -20.55 -25.90
CA LYS A 627 -39.81 -21.86 -26.19
C LYS A 627 -40.83 -22.76 -26.93
N PRO A 628 -40.49 -23.29 -28.12
CA PRO A 628 -41.40 -24.19 -28.83
C PRO A 628 -41.63 -25.46 -28.01
N ALA A 629 -42.88 -25.95 -28.00
CA ALA A 629 -43.27 -27.16 -27.30
C ALA A 629 -42.40 -28.36 -27.74
N PRO A 630 -42.02 -29.27 -26.82
CA PRO A 630 -41.24 -30.45 -27.16
C PRO A 630 -42.00 -31.28 -28.21
N ARG A 631 -41.34 -31.58 -29.33
CA ARG A 631 -41.91 -32.47 -30.36
C ARG A 631 -42.22 -33.82 -29.72
N VAL A 632 -43.51 -34.15 -29.67
CA VAL A 632 -43.98 -35.47 -29.24
C VAL A 632 -43.29 -36.53 -30.10
N PRO A 633 -42.69 -37.59 -29.51
CA PRO A 633 -42.15 -38.69 -30.30
C PRO A 633 -43.28 -39.31 -31.12
N GLY A 634 -43.14 -39.28 -32.45
CA GLY A 634 -44.11 -39.93 -33.34
C GLY A 634 -44.17 -41.41 -33.00
N ARG A 635 -45.38 -41.96 -32.82
CA ARG A 635 -45.56 -43.40 -32.75
C ARG A 635 -45.12 -44.02 -34.08
N LEU A 636 -44.23 -45.00 -34.00
CA LEU A 636 -43.96 -45.98 -35.04
C LEU A 636 -45.17 -46.91 -35.20
#